data_AF-A0A7Y9F1S0-F1
#
_entry.id   AF-A0A7Y9F1S0-F1
#
_cell.length_a   1.000
_cell.length_b   1.000
_cell.length_c   1.000
_cell.angle_alpha   90.00
_cell.angle_beta   90.00
_cell.angle_gamma   90.00
#
_symmetry.space_group_name_H-M   'P 1'
#
loop_
_entity.id
_entity.type
_entity.pdbx_description
1 polymer ?
#
loop_
_entity_poly.entity_id
_entity_poly.type
_entity_poly.pdbx_seq_one_letter_code
_entity_poly.pdbx_strand_id
1 'polypeptide(L)'
;MQGASTNGGGGLPEGAPAAATQAEPRLGTPKGWPFTQRISRTSGTERLHGGASYWTDFVYDAHGAALPSGFSLDNIATLAPEQGVYEQPEGAAGNGADVFVAATGKDRRATYWRVDWTTLASPDVPLAVWAFDTDRDASTGVDDWPAAAGVTSPGLEQALVVSSRGAWLHDLVTSDVTDVTRQGGRLTVDESTRSFTVRVPKQLLRARGSWRVRLAAGLADATGEAMAAPTLTGGVPLPPGSTHVYNLAFRTPEQETPVVTDSRTAGLVAAFQAVAAGNPVTDQLGADGLARFVTGNFWMEDAQADALAGGDASPFSHVVRWADLRRKERTREPLVHGPSNRWYLSRLDLGEGVVADEGQGSGDGAPNYLSPVQPYAVHVPTSYRRGDATPLTWTLHSLGVNHNQYAAYDPELLQSLCEDRDSICAGTLGRGPDGWYLDEAEVDYWQVWRALADGFTLDPRRTVLTGYSMGGWAGYHLGLAHPDLYAETVVLAGPPQCGVSVDADQIVSPAFGGRCTSDGTAYDLVGNATWLPFRIGHGTLDQLVPFTSVERQVSRFVDAGLRHRFVRYPAEDHLVFAIQDRFATVIDGLGLPTVTRDPRDVDFTWRPHLTRRGLGIGATTAYWTGDLAARDSGPGRLARVEATSKRIPDRVHLPVTTGPTPVVSPLPAVLQETAWEDGERLPVRHRLELRLTNVSRVSVDLDRARWRCGRLAVTSDGDAVVRLVRGERVVRAVRVGDGRAVVRRSC
;
A
#
# COMPACT_ATOMS: atom_id res chain seq x y z
N MET A 1 34.62 7.51 14.47
CA MET A 1 35.29 6.55 15.38
C MET A 1 34.18 5.91 16.22
N GLN A 2 34.08 4.57 16.17
CA GLN A 2 33.08 3.67 16.80
C GLN A 2 31.62 3.93 16.35
N GLY A 3 30.92 3.08 15.58
CA GLY A 3 31.00 1.63 15.46
C GLY A 3 29.79 0.98 16.14
N ALA A 4 28.56 1.39 15.79
CA ALA A 4 27.33 0.73 16.23
C ALA A 4 26.99 -0.37 15.21
N SER A 5 26.95 -1.62 15.67
CA SER A 5 26.54 -2.76 14.88
C SER A 5 25.06 -2.64 14.48
N THR A 6 24.82 -2.47 13.18
CA THR A 6 23.52 -2.63 12.53
C THR A 6 23.17 -4.11 12.44
N ASN A 7 22.50 -4.66 13.45
CA ASN A 7 21.82 -5.96 13.35
C ASN A 7 20.51 -5.88 14.15
N GLY A 8 19.38 -5.87 13.43
CA GLY A 8 18.02 -5.73 13.95
C GLY A 8 17.36 -4.43 13.49
N GLY A 9 16.85 -4.39 12.25
CA GLY A 9 16.01 -3.29 11.79
C GLY A 9 14.78 -3.20 12.69
N GLY A 10 14.70 -2.15 13.52
CA GLY A 10 13.59 -1.96 14.44
C GLY A 10 12.28 -1.92 13.65
N GLY A 11 11.33 -2.80 13.99
CA GLY A 11 9.98 -2.79 13.43
C GLY A 11 9.63 -3.91 12.43
N LEU A 12 10.61 -4.66 11.91
CA LEU A 12 10.34 -5.89 11.16
C LEU A 12 10.27 -7.11 12.11
N PRO A 13 9.29 -8.01 11.96
CA PRO A 13 9.26 -9.23 12.76
C PRO A 13 10.36 -10.20 12.31
N GLU A 14 10.90 -10.95 13.28
CA GLU A 14 11.78 -12.08 12.99
C GLU A 14 10.99 -13.11 12.18
N GLY A 15 11.55 -13.57 11.06
CA GLY A 15 10.86 -14.47 10.14
C GLY A 15 10.20 -13.78 8.96
N ALA A 16 10.16 -12.45 8.89
CA ALA A 16 9.68 -11.75 7.70
C ALA A 16 10.44 -12.23 6.44
N PRO A 17 9.74 -12.44 5.30
CA PRO A 17 10.37 -12.86 4.05
C PRO A 17 11.50 -11.93 3.56
N ALA A 18 12.32 -12.45 2.64
CA ALA A 18 13.42 -11.69 2.05
C ALA A 18 12.92 -10.42 1.33
N ALA A 19 11.68 -10.44 0.85
CA ALA A 19 11.01 -9.27 0.30
C ALA A 19 10.90 -8.10 1.30
N ALA A 20 10.81 -8.35 2.61
CA ALA A 20 10.76 -7.29 3.63
C ALA A 20 12.13 -6.92 4.20
N THR A 21 13.09 -7.85 4.21
CA THR A 21 14.37 -7.65 4.90
C THR A 21 15.47 -7.07 4.03
N GLN A 22 15.36 -7.22 2.70
CA GLN A 22 16.27 -6.56 1.78
C GLN A 22 16.06 -5.05 1.79
N ALA A 23 17.14 -4.30 1.59
CA ALA A 23 17.09 -2.85 1.56
C ALA A 23 16.32 -2.35 0.34
N GLU A 24 15.50 -1.32 0.56
CA GLU A 24 14.88 -0.54 -0.52
C GLU A 24 15.97 0.01 -1.46
N PRO A 25 15.75 0.01 -2.79
CA PRO A 25 16.58 0.73 -3.73
C PRO A 25 16.73 2.21 -3.33
N ARG A 26 17.85 2.81 -3.72
CA ARG A 26 18.06 4.25 -3.51
C ARG A 26 17.64 4.99 -4.76
N LEU A 27 16.91 6.08 -4.58
CA LEU A 27 16.70 7.06 -5.65
C LEU A 27 18.05 7.57 -6.18
N GLY A 28 18.17 7.61 -7.50
CA GLY A 28 19.29 8.23 -8.18
C GLY A 28 19.37 9.74 -7.90
N THR A 29 20.57 10.31 -8.06
CA THR A 29 20.72 11.77 -8.11
C THR A 29 20.66 12.21 -9.57
N PRO A 30 19.68 13.04 -9.98
CA PRO A 30 19.59 13.43 -11.37
C PRO A 30 20.79 14.23 -11.83
N LYS A 31 21.18 14.02 -13.08
CA LYS A 31 22.18 14.83 -13.75
C LYS A 31 21.77 16.30 -13.73
N GLY A 32 22.74 17.17 -13.47
CA GLY A 32 22.50 18.62 -13.40
C GLY A 32 21.98 19.14 -12.06
N TRP A 33 21.59 18.27 -11.12
CA TRP A 33 21.19 18.65 -9.76
C TRP A 33 22.38 18.63 -8.79
N PRO A 34 22.90 19.78 -8.31
CA PRO A 34 24.11 19.81 -7.50
C PRO A 34 23.87 19.62 -5.99
N PHE A 35 22.63 19.39 -5.56
CA PHE A 35 22.26 19.28 -4.15
C PHE A 35 22.06 17.82 -3.74
N THR A 36 22.25 17.54 -2.45
CA THR A 36 22.02 16.19 -1.91
C THR A 36 20.54 15.83 -1.90
N GLN A 37 20.20 14.67 -2.50
CA GLN A 37 18.84 14.11 -2.52
C GLN A 37 18.32 13.80 -1.12
N ARG A 38 17.33 14.58 -0.66
CA ARG A 38 16.61 14.39 0.61
C ARG A 38 15.16 14.84 0.44
N ILE A 39 14.43 14.10 -0.36
CA ILE A 39 13.01 14.33 -0.62
C ILE A 39 12.16 13.82 0.55
N SER A 40 10.94 14.33 0.67
CA SER A 40 9.97 13.84 1.66
C SER A 40 9.52 12.42 1.31
N ARG A 41 9.23 11.60 2.32
CA ARG A 41 8.63 10.27 2.14
C ARG A 41 7.12 10.29 2.32
N THR A 42 6.55 11.38 2.83
CA THR A 42 5.11 11.61 2.87
C THR A 42 4.69 12.48 1.70
N SER A 43 3.76 11.99 0.88
CA SER A 43 3.17 12.73 -0.24
C SER A 43 2.49 14.01 0.25
N GLY A 44 2.51 15.05 -0.59
CA GLY A 44 1.99 16.37 -0.28
C GLY A 44 2.82 17.18 0.74
N THR A 45 4.06 16.75 1.07
CA THR A 45 4.86 17.43 2.11
C THR A 45 6.26 17.84 1.65
N GLU A 46 6.83 18.80 2.38
CA GLU A 46 8.04 19.50 1.97
C GLU A 46 9.20 19.37 2.94
N ARG A 47 10.42 19.47 2.39
CA ARG A 47 11.66 19.46 3.16
C ARG A 47 12.72 20.37 2.60
N LEU A 48 13.43 21.05 3.49
CA LEU A 48 14.66 21.76 3.16
C LEU A 48 15.86 20.86 3.43
N HIS A 49 16.80 20.82 2.50
CA HIS A 49 18.10 20.19 2.75
C HIS A 49 19.20 20.71 1.83
N GLY A 50 20.30 21.18 2.44
CA GLY A 50 21.57 21.34 1.73
C GLY A 50 21.58 22.42 0.65
N GLY A 51 20.62 23.34 0.68
CA GLY A 51 20.47 24.42 -0.29
C GLY A 51 19.34 24.24 -1.30
N ALA A 52 18.48 23.25 -1.09
CA ALA A 52 17.27 23.03 -1.87
C ALA A 52 16.04 22.78 -0.99
N SER A 53 14.87 23.09 -1.54
CA SER A 53 13.54 22.66 -1.11
C SER A 53 13.09 21.49 -1.98
N TYR A 54 12.40 20.52 -1.39
CA TYR A 54 11.87 19.33 -2.03
C TYR A 54 10.43 19.14 -1.58
N TRP A 55 9.51 19.00 -2.52
CA TRP A 55 8.13 18.54 -2.32
C TRP A 55 7.94 17.24 -3.09
N THR A 56 7.17 16.30 -2.55
CA THR A 56 6.81 15.05 -3.22
C THR A 56 5.31 14.96 -3.36
N ASP A 57 4.86 14.50 -4.51
CA ASP A 57 3.44 14.40 -4.82
C ASP A 57 2.81 13.09 -4.30
N PHE A 58 1.49 13.01 -4.43
CA PHE A 58 0.73 11.77 -4.55
C PHE A 58 1.08 11.11 -5.89
N VAL A 59 0.92 9.79 -6.01
CA VAL A 59 1.46 9.01 -7.14
C VAL A 59 0.29 8.39 -7.90
N TYR A 60 0.33 8.49 -9.24
CA TYR A 60 -0.72 8.06 -10.16
C TYR A 60 -2.01 8.89 -10.03
N ASP A 61 -1.88 10.21 -9.96
CA ASP A 61 -3.04 11.09 -9.69
C ASP A 61 -3.15 12.27 -10.68
N ALA A 62 -2.50 12.14 -11.83
CA ALA A 62 -2.52 13.13 -12.90
C ALA A 62 -3.73 12.96 -13.83
N HIS A 63 -4.94 13.02 -13.27
CA HIS A 63 -6.22 12.81 -13.97
C HIS A 63 -6.85 14.11 -14.49
N GLY A 64 -6.24 15.27 -14.18
CA GLY A 64 -6.68 16.57 -14.71
C GLY A 64 -7.93 17.13 -14.05
N ALA A 65 -8.70 17.91 -14.82
CA ALA A 65 -9.85 18.64 -14.27
C ALA A 65 -11.08 17.75 -14.10
N ALA A 66 -11.86 18.03 -13.05
CA ALA A 66 -13.21 17.51 -12.89
C ALA A 66 -14.17 18.11 -13.94
N LEU A 67 -15.29 17.45 -14.21
CA LEU A 67 -16.42 18.02 -14.94
C LEU A 67 -17.65 18.17 -14.03
N PRO A 68 -18.52 19.18 -14.22
CA PRO A 68 -19.68 19.44 -13.34
C PRO A 68 -20.64 18.26 -13.12
N SER A 69 -20.60 17.24 -13.97
CA SER A 69 -21.42 16.03 -13.86
C SER A 69 -20.63 14.75 -14.18
N GLY A 70 -19.30 14.78 -14.06
CA GLY A 70 -18.44 13.71 -14.55
C GLY A 70 -17.28 13.41 -13.62
N PHE A 71 -17.06 12.12 -13.42
CA PHE A 71 -15.88 11.48 -12.84
C PHE A 71 -15.54 10.31 -13.78
N SER A 72 -14.31 9.81 -13.74
CA SER A 72 -13.88 8.68 -14.56
C SER A 72 -14.10 7.38 -13.81
N LEU A 73 -14.78 6.43 -14.45
CA LEU A 73 -14.69 5.03 -14.05
C LEU A 73 -13.48 4.45 -14.75
N ASP A 74 -12.35 4.46 -14.06
CA ASP A 74 -11.15 3.76 -14.48
C ASP A 74 -11.48 2.28 -14.73
N ASN A 75 -11.00 1.74 -15.86
CA ASN A 75 -11.19 0.33 -16.20
C ASN A 75 -10.30 -0.59 -15.36
N ILE A 76 -9.32 -0.03 -14.65
CA ILE A 76 -8.46 -0.75 -13.71
C ILE A 76 -9.17 -0.75 -12.35
N ALA A 77 -9.25 0.39 -11.64
CA ALA A 77 -9.82 0.48 -10.29
C ALA A 77 -11.30 0.91 -10.27
N THR A 78 -12.18 0.06 -10.83
CA THR A 78 -13.62 0.38 -11.05
C THR A 78 -14.44 0.79 -9.82
N LEU A 79 -13.96 0.51 -8.61
CA LEU A 79 -14.58 0.87 -7.33
C LEU A 79 -13.81 1.96 -6.55
N ALA A 80 -12.80 2.56 -7.18
CA ALA A 80 -12.01 3.69 -6.70
C ALA A 80 -11.89 4.74 -7.83
N PRO A 81 -13.00 5.43 -8.16
CA PRO A 81 -13.04 6.38 -9.28
C PRO A 81 -12.02 7.51 -9.12
N GLU A 82 -11.69 8.11 -10.26
CA GLU A 82 -10.94 9.35 -10.36
C GLU A 82 -11.93 10.51 -10.54
N GLN A 83 -11.71 11.64 -9.87
CA GLN A 83 -12.51 12.84 -10.08
C GLN A 83 -12.07 13.58 -11.34
N GLY A 84 -10.76 13.65 -11.61
CA GLY A 84 -10.23 14.05 -12.90
C GLY A 84 -10.68 13.11 -14.03
N VAL A 85 -10.88 13.64 -15.24
CA VAL A 85 -11.44 12.89 -16.37
C VAL A 85 -10.60 12.94 -17.65
N TYR A 86 -9.34 13.39 -17.56
CA TYR A 86 -8.49 13.53 -18.74
C TYR A 86 -7.89 12.18 -19.14
N GLU A 87 -8.03 11.85 -20.42
CA GLU A 87 -7.42 10.68 -21.01
C GLU A 87 -5.92 10.94 -21.27
N GLN A 88 -5.11 9.93 -20.95
CA GLN A 88 -3.68 9.92 -21.25
C GLN A 88 -3.47 9.24 -22.62
N PRO A 89 -2.84 9.89 -23.61
CA PRO A 89 -2.59 9.26 -24.91
C PRO A 89 -1.59 8.10 -24.77
N GLU A 90 -1.59 7.16 -25.72
CA GLU A 90 -0.72 5.96 -25.70
C GLU A 90 0.76 6.30 -25.43
N GLY A 91 1.28 7.37 -26.05
CA GLY A 91 2.67 7.81 -25.86
C GLY A 91 3.00 8.27 -24.43
N ALA A 92 1.99 8.61 -23.62
CA ALA A 92 2.13 9.01 -22.22
C ALA A 92 2.16 7.82 -21.25
N ALA A 93 2.03 6.58 -21.75
CA ALA A 93 2.05 5.35 -20.95
C ALA A 93 1.11 5.42 -19.72
N GLY A 94 -0.09 6.00 -19.92
CA GLY A 94 -1.11 6.12 -18.88
C GLY A 94 -0.80 7.08 -17.73
N ASN A 95 0.37 7.74 -17.68
CA ASN A 95 0.75 8.56 -16.52
C ASN A 95 1.83 9.62 -16.85
N GLY A 96 1.82 10.16 -18.07
CA GLY A 96 2.96 10.91 -18.62
C GLY A 96 3.11 12.35 -18.12
N ALA A 97 2.14 12.88 -17.37
CA ALA A 97 2.17 14.23 -16.80
C ALA A 97 2.26 14.24 -15.25
N ASP A 98 2.42 13.08 -14.63
CA ASP A 98 2.40 12.93 -13.17
C ASP A 98 3.74 13.31 -12.54
N VAL A 99 3.73 14.40 -11.76
CA VAL A 99 4.89 14.90 -11.04
C VAL A 99 5.12 14.01 -9.83
N PHE A 100 6.32 13.45 -9.71
CA PHE A 100 6.72 12.76 -8.48
C PHE A 100 7.40 13.72 -7.48
N VAL A 101 8.30 14.59 -7.97
CA VAL A 101 9.07 15.52 -7.13
C VAL A 101 9.11 16.89 -7.77
N ALA A 102 8.79 17.93 -6.99
CA ALA A 102 9.08 19.32 -7.32
C ALA A 102 10.21 19.82 -6.41
N ALA A 103 11.33 20.26 -6.99
CA ALA A 103 12.47 20.73 -6.22
C ALA A 103 13.05 22.05 -6.72
N THR A 104 13.34 22.95 -5.79
CA THR A 104 13.96 24.27 -6.05
C THR A 104 15.25 24.41 -5.26
N GLY A 105 16.35 24.74 -5.94
CA GLY A 105 17.67 24.85 -5.37
C GLY A 105 18.36 26.18 -5.68
N LYS A 106 19.35 26.57 -4.86
CA LYS A 106 20.14 27.78 -5.10
C LYS A 106 21.59 27.66 -4.67
N ASP A 107 22.48 28.16 -5.52
CA ASP A 107 23.88 28.41 -5.19
C ASP A 107 24.28 29.89 -5.42
N ARG A 108 25.59 30.19 -5.44
CA ARG A 108 26.10 31.56 -5.63
C ARG A 108 25.90 32.09 -7.05
N ARG A 109 25.76 31.22 -8.04
CA ARG A 109 25.79 31.50 -9.48
C ARG A 109 24.43 31.33 -10.15
N ALA A 110 23.55 30.47 -9.64
CA ALA A 110 22.30 30.11 -10.29
C ALA A 110 21.22 29.65 -9.30
N THR A 111 19.98 29.63 -9.78
CA THR A 111 18.89 28.80 -9.24
C THR A 111 18.74 27.53 -10.08
N TYR A 112 18.13 26.52 -9.46
CA TYR A 112 17.88 25.22 -10.07
C TYR A 112 16.41 24.86 -9.86
N TRP A 113 15.74 24.45 -10.91
CA TRP A 113 14.34 24.05 -10.90
C TRP A 113 14.26 22.64 -11.45
N ARG A 114 13.63 21.74 -10.71
CA ARG A 114 13.63 20.31 -11.02
C ARG A 114 12.25 19.72 -10.84
N VAL A 115 11.84 18.95 -11.85
CA VAL A 115 10.67 18.08 -11.81
C VAL A 115 11.15 16.65 -12.02
N ASP A 116 10.76 15.72 -11.14
CA ASP A 116 10.81 14.29 -11.42
C ASP A 116 9.42 13.82 -11.79
N TRP A 117 9.33 12.84 -12.69
CA TRP A 117 8.09 12.25 -13.16
C TRP A 117 7.91 10.84 -12.58
N THR A 118 6.66 10.47 -12.25
CA THR A 118 6.33 9.09 -11.84
C THR A 118 6.63 8.11 -12.98
N THR A 119 6.37 8.53 -14.22
CA THR A 119 6.59 7.79 -15.46
C THR A 119 7.28 8.70 -16.49
N LEU A 120 8.27 8.21 -17.23
CA LEU A 120 8.89 8.96 -18.34
C LEU A 120 9.20 8.02 -19.51
N ALA A 121 8.16 7.34 -20.01
CA ALA A 121 8.27 6.44 -21.16
C ALA A 121 8.79 7.16 -22.42
N SER A 122 8.45 8.44 -22.56
CA SER A 122 9.02 9.33 -23.58
C SER A 122 9.32 10.71 -22.98
N PRO A 123 10.53 11.26 -23.16
CA PRO A 123 10.86 12.59 -22.65
C PRO A 123 10.10 13.71 -23.37
N ASP A 124 9.56 13.46 -24.56
CA ASP A 124 8.82 14.46 -25.34
C ASP A 124 7.38 14.67 -24.87
N VAL A 125 6.93 13.88 -23.89
CA VAL A 125 5.55 13.91 -23.40
C VAL A 125 5.32 14.99 -22.35
N PRO A 126 6.02 15.03 -21.21
CA PRO A 126 5.66 16.00 -20.18
C PRO A 126 6.14 17.43 -20.47
N LEU A 127 5.34 18.40 -20.05
CA LEU A 127 5.70 19.80 -19.93
C LEU A 127 5.34 20.32 -18.53
N ALA A 128 6.28 21.03 -17.91
CA ALA A 128 6.12 21.67 -16.62
C ALA A 128 6.16 23.20 -16.75
N VAL A 129 5.23 23.89 -16.08
CA VAL A 129 5.23 25.34 -15.95
C VAL A 129 5.42 25.71 -14.49
N TRP A 130 6.52 26.38 -14.17
CA TRP A 130 6.74 26.99 -12.86
C TRP A 130 6.28 28.44 -12.91
N ALA A 131 5.33 28.84 -12.05
CA ALA A 131 4.83 30.21 -11.98
C ALA A 131 5.30 30.90 -10.71
N PHE A 132 5.71 32.17 -10.82
CA PHE A 132 6.36 32.93 -9.76
C PHE A 132 5.63 34.23 -9.46
N ASP A 133 5.19 34.34 -8.21
CA ASP A 133 4.87 35.59 -7.54
C ASP A 133 6.13 35.97 -6.71
N THR A 134 6.86 36.94 -7.23
CA THR A 134 8.26 37.23 -6.86
C THR A 134 8.41 38.24 -5.74
N ASP A 135 7.34 38.96 -5.40
CA ASP A 135 7.28 39.90 -4.29
C ASP A 135 6.25 39.52 -3.21
N ARG A 136 5.43 38.49 -3.47
CA ARG A 136 4.34 38.00 -2.63
C ARG A 136 3.16 38.95 -2.52
N ASP A 137 2.95 39.80 -3.51
CA ASP A 137 1.82 40.69 -3.60
C ASP A 137 0.84 40.22 -4.67
N ALA A 138 -0.30 39.69 -4.24
CA ALA A 138 -1.36 39.23 -5.13
C ALA A 138 -2.02 40.36 -5.96
N SER A 139 -1.68 41.63 -5.69
CA SER A 139 -2.21 42.79 -6.42
C SER A 139 -1.29 43.30 -7.54
N THR A 140 -0.08 42.74 -7.67
CA THR A 140 0.86 43.04 -8.77
C THR A 140 0.84 41.94 -9.83
N GLY A 141 1.65 42.06 -10.88
CA GLY A 141 1.77 41.03 -11.90
C GLY A 141 0.52 40.83 -12.75
N VAL A 142 0.33 39.60 -13.21
CA VAL A 142 -0.84 39.12 -13.96
C VAL A 142 -1.38 37.83 -13.33
N ASP A 143 -2.54 37.37 -13.78
CA ASP A 143 -3.17 36.18 -13.23
C ASP A 143 -2.99 34.94 -14.11
N ASP A 144 -2.91 35.12 -15.43
CA ASP A 144 -2.89 34.03 -16.40
C ASP A 144 -1.53 33.33 -16.48
N TRP A 145 -1.56 31.99 -16.45
CA TRP A 145 -0.38 31.19 -16.70
C TRP A 145 -0.06 31.12 -18.20
N PRO A 146 1.22 31.10 -18.60
CA PRO A 146 1.61 30.98 -20.01
C PRO A 146 1.46 29.54 -20.53
N ALA A 147 1.98 29.27 -21.73
CA ALA A 147 2.10 27.92 -22.31
C ALA A 147 0.76 27.17 -22.47
N ALA A 148 -0.32 27.91 -22.72
CA ALA A 148 -1.67 27.37 -22.85
C ALA A 148 -2.15 26.54 -21.64
N ALA A 149 -1.62 26.79 -20.44
CA ALA A 149 -1.99 26.03 -19.26
C ALA A 149 -3.50 26.16 -18.94
N GLY A 150 -4.11 27.31 -19.21
CA GLY A 150 -5.55 27.52 -19.00
C GLY A 150 -5.95 27.55 -17.52
N VAL A 151 -5.04 27.99 -16.66
CA VAL A 151 -5.26 28.22 -15.22
C VAL A 151 -4.77 29.61 -14.82
N THR A 152 -5.29 30.09 -13.70
CA THR A 152 -4.98 31.41 -13.13
C THR A 152 -4.41 31.30 -11.73
N SER A 153 -3.63 32.30 -11.32
CA SER A 153 -3.22 32.53 -9.94
C SER A 153 -2.85 34.00 -9.80
N PRO A 154 -3.29 34.71 -8.75
CA PRO A 154 -2.98 36.12 -8.64
C PRO A 154 -1.51 36.38 -8.34
N GLY A 155 -0.98 37.49 -8.85
CA GLY A 155 0.34 38.01 -8.49
C GLY A 155 1.51 37.51 -9.32
N LEU A 156 1.34 36.98 -10.54
CA LEU A 156 2.43 36.37 -11.29
C LEU A 156 3.24 37.41 -12.06
N GLU A 157 4.56 37.50 -11.79
CA GLU A 157 5.46 38.32 -12.60
C GLU A 157 6.22 37.51 -13.65
N GLN A 158 6.55 36.26 -13.33
CA GLN A 158 7.45 35.45 -14.16
C GLN A 158 7.02 33.98 -14.15
N ALA A 159 7.40 33.26 -15.21
CA ALA A 159 7.23 31.82 -15.27
C ALA A 159 8.37 31.13 -16.01
N LEU A 160 8.64 29.87 -15.68
CA LEU A 160 9.60 29.02 -16.37
C LEU A 160 8.87 27.81 -16.97
N VAL A 161 8.81 27.76 -18.29
CA VAL A 161 8.25 26.65 -19.07
C VAL A 161 9.37 25.68 -19.39
N VAL A 162 9.16 24.38 -19.15
CA VAL A 162 10.18 23.33 -19.28
C VAL A 162 9.60 22.09 -19.96
N SER A 163 10.22 21.66 -21.05
CA SER A 163 9.99 20.36 -21.70
C SER A 163 11.32 19.74 -22.09
N SER A 164 11.34 18.56 -22.71
CA SER A 164 12.57 18.00 -23.29
C SER A 164 13.21 18.91 -24.34
N ARG A 165 12.40 19.76 -25.00
CA ARG A 165 12.83 20.59 -26.13
C ARG A 165 13.50 21.89 -25.69
N GLY A 166 13.26 22.35 -24.47
CA GLY A 166 13.84 23.59 -24.01
C GLY A 166 13.36 24.06 -22.65
N ALA A 167 13.89 25.21 -22.26
CA ALA A 167 13.48 25.92 -21.07
C ALA A 167 13.39 27.42 -21.37
N TRP A 168 12.23 28.01 -21.15
CA TRP A 168 11.92 29.39 -21.50
C TRP A 168 11.47 30.16 -20.27
N LEU A 169 12.15 31.27 -19.98
CA LEU A 169 11.78 32.18 -18.91
C LEU A 169 10.89 33.27 -19.50
N HIS A 170 9.64 33.31 -19.05
CA HIS A 170 8.65 34.31 -19.41
C HIS A 170 8.66 35.42 -18.37
N ASP A 171 8.70 36.67 -18.83
CA ASP A 171 8.29 37.84 -18.08
C ASP A 171 6.83 38.11 -18.43
N LEU A 172 5.92 37.82 -17.50
CA LEU A 172 4.49 37.81 -17.78
C LEU A 172 3.89 39.22 -17.86
N VAL A 173 4.57 40.21 -17.27
CA VAL A 173 4.16 41.62 -17.32
C VAL A 173 4.49 42.24 -18.67
N THR A 174 5.67 41.93 -19.22
CA THR A 174 6.12 42.46 -20.52
C THR A 174 5.81 41.54 -21.70
N SER A 175 5.45 40.28 -21.44
CA SER A 175 5.32 39.19 -22.42
C SER A 175 6.63 38.79 -23.12
N ASP A 176 7.78 39.21 -22.60
CA ASP A 176 9.09 38.81 -23.12
C ASP A 176 9.39 37.34 -22.79
N VAL A 177 9.93 36.60 -23.76
CA VAL A 177 10.33 35.19 -23.61
C VAL A 177 11.82 35.04 -23.87
N THR A 178 12.53 34.47 -22.90
CA THR A 178 13.96 34.21 -22.99
C THR A 178 14.26 32.72 -22.97
N ASP A 179 14.88 32.21 -24.04
CA ASP A 179 15.47 30.87 -24.05
C ASP A 179 16.65 30.81 -23.06
N VAL A 180 16.44 30.08 -21.96
CA VAL A 180 17.40 29.97 -20.85
C VAL A 180 18.70 29.32 -21.31
N THR A 181 18.64 28.36 -22.24
CA THR A 181 19.81 27.59 -22.69
C THR A 181 20.72 28.42 -23.60
N ARG A 182 20.14 29.29 -24.44
CA ARG A 182 20.88 30.23 -25.28
C ARG A 182 21.53 31.37 -24.49
N GLN A 183 21.06 31.62 -23.26
CA GLN A 183 21.55 32.69 -22.39
C GLN A 183 22.42 32.20 -21.21
N GLY A 184 23.12 31.07 -21.40
CA GLY A 184 24.10 30.54 -20.44
C GLY A 184 23.52 29.72 -19.29
N GLY A 185 22.22 29.43 -19.33
CA GLY A 185 21.59 28.40 -18.52
C GLY A 185 21.77 27.00 -19.12
N ARG A 186 21.12 26.01 -18.51
CA ARG A 186 21.19 24.62 -18.96
C ARG A 186 19.94 23.85 -18.58
N LEU A 187 19.32 23.18 -19.54
CA LEU A 187 18.37 22.10 -19.32
C LEU A 187 19.12 20.77 -19.30
N THR A 188 18.75 19.87 -18.40
CA THR A 188 19.19 18.47 -18.38
C THR A 188 17.97 17.59 -18.26
N VAL A 189 17.76 16.74 -19.27
CA VAL A 189 16.79 15.66 -19.27
C VAL A 189 17.54 14.38 -18.89
N ASP A 190 17.12 13.73 -17.80
CA ASP A 190 17.73 12.50 -17.31
C ASP A 190 16.68 11.41 -17.20
N GLU A 191 16.56 10.61 -18.26
CA GLU A 191 15.61 9.49 -18.33
C GLU A 191 15.85 8.46 -17.22
N SER A 192 17.11 8.23 -16.82
CA SER A 192 17.44 7.24 -15.78
C SER A 192 16.92 7.59 -14.39
N THR A 193 16.65 8.86 -14.13
CA THR A 193 16.00 9.33 -12.89
C THR A 193 14.63 9.93 -13.15
N ARG A 194 14.19 9.92 -14.42
CA ARG A 194 12.94 10.51 -14.91
C ARG A 194 12.82 11.98 -14.52
N SER A 195 13.87 12.76 -14.76
CA SER A 195 13.98 14.13 -14.23
C SER A 195 14.30 15.16 -15.30
N PHE A 196 13.63 16.31 -15.22
CA PHE A 196 14.05 17.54 -15.89
C PHE A 196 14.66 18.49 -14.87
N THR A 197 15.89 18.97 -15.13
CA THR A 197 16.57 19.94 -14.27
C THR A 197 17.02 21.14 -15.09
N VAL A 198 16.55 22.33 -14.73
CA VAL A 198 16.93 23.60 -15.34
C VAL A 198 17.81 24.40 -14.38
N ARG A 199 19.02 24.73 -14.83
CA ARG A 199 19.89 25.70 -14.18
C ARG A 199 19.70 27.07 -14.81
N VAL A 200 19.20 28.03 -14.04
CA VAL A 200 18.97 29.42 -14.48
C VAL A 200 20.04 30.34 -13.87
N PRO A 201 20.90 30.98 -14.67
CA PRO A 201 21.92 31.89 -14.17
C PRO A 201 21.32 33.08 -13.43
N LYS A 202 22.01 33.54 -12.38
CA LYS A 202 21.59 34.70 -11.56
C LYS A 202 21.40 35.99 -12.39
N GLN A 203 22.05 36.10 -13.54
CA GLN A 203 21.88 37.23 -14.45
C GLN A 203 20.49 37.27 -15.08
N LEU A 204 19.89 36.09 -15.34
CA LEU A 204 18.54 35.96 -15.90
C LEU A 204 17.49 35.99 -14.79
N LEU A 205 17.72 35.28 -13.69
CA LEU A 205 16.76 35.14 -12.60
C LEU A 205 17.36 35.57 -11.26
N ARG A 206 17.04 36.79 -10.82
CA ARG A 206 17.55 37.38 -9.58
C ARG A 206 16.72 36.99 -8.36
N ALA A 207 16.72 35.70 -8.03
CA ALA A 207 16.10 35.15 -6.83
C ALA A 207 16.53 35.88 -5.52
N ARG A 208 15.63 36.62 -4.88
CA ARG A 208 15.84 37.35 -3.61
C ARG A 208 14.53 37.40 -2.82
N GLY A 209 14.59 37.72 -1.54
CA GLY A 209 13.40 37.78 -0.69
C GLY A 209 12.75 36.40 -0.52
N SER A 210 11.43 36.38 -0.57
CA SER A 210 10.61 35.16 -0.53
C SER A 210 9.68 35.20 -1.72
N TRP A 211 9.57 34.10 -2.46
CA TRP A 211 8.66 33.98 -3.59
C TRP A 211 7.54 33.03 -3.23
N ARG A 212 6.35 33.26 -3.78
CA ARG A 212 5.34 32.22 -3.87
C ARG A 212 5.50 31.53 -5.22
N VAL A 213 5.72 30.23 -5.17
CA VAL A 213 6.02 29.38 -6.32
C VAL A 213 4.88 28.39 -6.48
N ARG A 214 4.50 28.17 -7.74
CA ARG A 214 3.53 27.17 -8.16
C ARG A 214 4.10 26.34 -9.29
N LEU A 215 3.61 25.14 -9.48
CA LEU A 215 4.01 24.26 -10.57
C LEU A 215 2.77 23.50 -11.08
N ALA A 216 2.59 23.51 -12.39
CA ALA A 216 1.59 22.73 -13.10
C ALA A 216 2.28 21.87 -14.15
N ALA A 217 1.75 20.68 -14.40
CA ALA A 217 2.21 19.77 -15.42
C ALA A 217 1.08 19.38 -16.37
N GLY A 218 1.43 19.22 -17.64
CA GLY A 218 0.55 18.72 -18.69
C GLY A 218 1.37 18.04 -19.78
N LEU A 219 0.71 17.73 -20.89
CA LEU A 219 1.37 17.10 -22.04
C LEU A 219 1.92 18.19 -22.97
N ALA A 220 3.15 18.04 -23.44
CA ALA A 220 3.77 18.95 -24.39
C ALA A 220 3.10 18.85 -25.76
N ASP A 221 2.88 19.99 -26.39
CA ASP A 221 2.51 20.04 -27.81
C ASP A 221 3.70 19.67 -28.72
N ALA A 222 3.55 19.78 -30.04
CA ALA A 222 4.61 19.48 -30.99
C ALA A 222 5.81 20.44 -30.91
N THR A 223 5.64 21.64 -30.36
CA THR A 223 6.70 22.65 -30.22
C THR A 223 7.50 22.47 -28.92
N GLY A 224 6.86 21.91 -27.90
CA GLY A 224 7.40 21.79 -26.54
C GLY A 224 7.35 23.10 -25.75
N GLU A 225 6.75 24.15 -26.29
CA GLU A 225 6.62 25.47 -25.66
C GLU A 225 5.23 25.70 -25.04
N ALA A 226 4.25 24.85 -25.37
CA ALA A 226 2.89 24.92 -24.84
C ALA A 226 2.32 23.52 -24.49
N MET A 227 1.31 23.50 -23.63
CA MET A 227 0.55 22.29 -23.31
C MET A 227 -0.41 21.94 -24.44
N ALA A 228 -0.39 20.69 -24.88
CA ALA A 228 -1.37 20.11 -25.77
C ALA A 228 -2.76 20.09 -25.11
N ALA A 229 -3.80 20.29 -25.90
CA ALA A 229 -5.17 20.18 -25.42
C ALA A 229 -5.47 18.73 -25.00
N PRO A 230 -5.95 18.50 -23.76
CA PRO A 230 -6.38 17.19 -23.31
C PRO A 230 -7.62 16.70 -24.06
N THR A 231 -7.85 15.39 -23.99
CA THR A 231 -9.10 14.76 -24.41
C THR A 231 -9.76 14.06 -23.23
N LEU A 232 -11.08 13.90 -23.29
CA LEU A 232 -11.83 12.97 -22.46
C LEU A 232 -11.81 11.58 -23.11
N THR A 233 -12.26 10.57 -22.35
CA THR A 233 -12.41 9.19 -22.78
C THR A 233 -12.97 9.05 -24.19
N GLY A 234 -12.30 8.26 -25.03
CA GLY A 234 -12.67 8.05 -26.42
C GLY A 234 -12.19 9.18 -27.34
N GLY A 235 -11.21 9.98 -26.90
CA GLY A 235 -10.64 11.08 -27.66
C GLY A 235 -11.58 12.27 -27.85
N VAL A 236 -12.57 12.45 -26.97
CA VAL A 236 -13.52 13.55 -27.07
C VAL A 236 -12.83 14.86 -26.69
N PRO A 237 -12.81 15.90 -27.55
CA PRO A 237 -12.14 17.14 -27.25
C PRO A 237 -12.86 17.93 -26.16
N LEU A 238 -12.10 18.63 -25.32
CA LEU A 238 -12.63 19.53 -24.31
C LEU A 238 -13.26 20.80 -24.89
N PRO A 239 -14.20 21.44 -24.17
CA PRO A 239 -14.69 22.76 -24.53
C PRO A 239 -13.55 23.81 -24.62
N PRO A 240 -13.67 24.83 -25.50
CA PRO A 240 -12.71 25.93 -25.53
C PRO A 240 -12.59 26.63 -24.18
N GLY A 241 -11.36 26.93 -23.76
CA GLY A 241 -11.08 27.60 -22.49
C GLY A 241 -10.93 26.66 -21.29
N SER A 242 -11.08 25.35 -21.48
CA SER A 242 -10.68 24.36 -20.46
C SER A 242 -9.17 24.41 -20.21
N THR A 243 -8.77 24.08 -18.98
CA THR A 243 -7.36 23.90 -18.61
C THR A 243 -6.72 22.76 -19.40
N HIS A 244 -5.40 22.87 -19.65
CA HIS A 244 -4.59 21.81 -20.25
C HIS A 244 -3.71 21.08 -19.21
N VAL A 245 -3.89 21.41 -17.93
CA VAL A 245 -3.12 20.86 -16.82
C VAL A 245 -3.71 19.52 -16.38
N TYR A 246 -2.82 18.55 -16.18
CA TYR A 246 -3.15 17.22 -15.65
C TYR A 246 -2.82 17.09 -14.15
N ASN A 247 -1.81 17.83 -13.67
CA ASN A 247 -1.32 17.71 -12.30
C ASN A 247 -0.78 19.06 -11.77
N LEU A 248 -1.03 19.34 -10.50
CA LEU A 248 -0.65 20.55 -9.77
C LEU A 248 0.19 20.17 -8.57
N ALA A 249 1.36 20.80 -8.45
CA ALA A 249 2.25 20.56 -7.32
C ALA A 249 1.90 21.42 -6.10
N PHE A 250 2.53 21.11 -4.97
CA PHE A 250 2.41 21.82 -3.70
C PHE A 250 1.03 21.68 -3.03
N ARG A 251 0.30 20.62 -3.37
CA ARG A 251 -0.85 20.12 -2.61
C ARG A 251 -0.38 19.56 -1.27
N THR A 252 -1.22 19.63 -0.25
CA THR A 252 -0.93 19.07 1.08
C THR A 252 -1.96 18.03 1.50
N PRO A 253 -1.63 17.12 2.44
CA PRO A 253 -2.59 16.16 2.99
C PRO A 253 -3.82 16.82 3.63
N GLU A 254 -3.71 18.06 4.09
CA GLU A 254 -4.85 18.81 4.63
C GLU A 254 -5.76 19.38 3.54
N GLN A 255 -5.24 19.56 2.32
CA GLN A 255 -6.03 20.00 1.16
C GLN A 255 -6.70 18.80 0.48
N GLU A 256 -5.98 17.68 0.38
CA GLU A 256 -6.46 16.43 -0.21
C GLU A 256 -6.96 15.50 0.90
N THR A 257 -8.14 15.79 1.46
CA THR A 257 -8.72 14.93 2.49
C THR A 257 -9.30 13.65 1.88
N PRO A 258 -9.24 12.49 2.57
CA PRO A 258 -9.74 11.22 2.01
C PRO A 258 -11.24 11.18 1.72
N VAL A 259 -12.01 12.07 2.34
CA VAL A 259 -13.42 12.28 2.06
C VAL A 259 -13.62 13.76 1.77
N VAL A 260 -14.18 14.07 0.60
CA VAL A 260 -14.45 15.42 0.13
C VAL A 260 -15.95 15.62 0.02
N THR A 261 -16.45 16.66 0.68
CA THR A 261 -17.84 17.09 0.57
C THR A 261 -17.87 18.59 0.36
N ASP A 262 -18.49 19.00 -0.74
CA ASP A 262 -18.55 20.39 -1.16
C ASP A 262 -19.94 20.72 -1.72
N SER A 263 -20.06 21.88 -2.36
CA SER A 263 -21.31 22.30 -3.00
C SER A 263 -21.71 21.49 -4.24
N ARG A 264 -20.76 20.79 -4.88
CA ARG A 264 -20.97 19.99 -6.09
C ARG A 264 -21.38 18.55 -5.78
N THR A 265 -21.01 18.02 -4.61
CA THR A 265 -21.28 16.65 -4.17
C THR A 265 -22.72 16.21 -4.44
N ALA A 266 -23.74 16.97 -4.05
CA ALA A 266 -25.13 16.56 -4.25
C ALA A 266 -25.50 16.39 -5.74
N GLY A 267 -24.95 17.23 -6.61
CA GLY A 267 -25.14 17.12 -8.05
C GLY A 267 -24.41 15.91 -8.65
N LEU A 268 -23.17 15.66 -8.20
CA LEU A 268 -22.39 14.49 -8.61
C LEU A 268 -23.02 13.18 -8.14
N VAL A 269 -23.55 13.12 -6.92
CA VAL A 269 -24.30 11.96 -6.41
C VAL A 269 -25.54 11.70 -7.26
N ALA A 270 -26.30 12.74 -7.62
CA ALA A 270 -27.47 12.60 -8.48
C ALA A 270 -27.09 12.16 -9.91
N ALA A 271 -26.00 12.70 -10.46
CA ALA A 271 -25.47 12.30 -11.76
C ALA A 271 -25.02 10.84 -11.74
N PHE A 272 -24.29 10.43 -10.70
CA PHE A 272 -23.86 9.03 -10.55
C PHE A 272 -25.05 8.09 -10.39
N GLN A 273 -26.06 8.44 -9.59
CA GLN A 273 -27.29 7.65 -9.47
C GLN A 273 -27.96 7.41 -10.83
N ALA A 274 -27.90 8.37 -11.75
CA ALA A 274 -28.45 8.21 -13.10
C ALA A 274 -27.59 7.30 -14.00
N VAL A 275 -26.26 7.32 -13.85
CA VAL A 275 -25.33 6.47 -14.61
C VAL A 275 -25.24 5.05 -14.05
N ALA A 276 -25.34 4.92 -12.72
CA ALA A 276 -25.32 3.66 -12.00
C ALA A 276 -26.56 2.82 -12.34
N ALA A 277 -27.68 3.45 -12.66
CA ALA A 277 -28.94 2.81 -13.02
C ALA A 277 -28.76 1.87 -14.23
N GLY A 278 -28.80 0.56 -13.97
CA GLY A 278 -28.65 -0.48 -14.98
C GLY A 278 -27.24 -1.06 -15.11
N ASN A 279 -26.27 -0.61 -14.30
CA ASN A 279 -25.01 -1.31 -14.10
C ASN A 279 -25.13 -2.23 -12.87
N PRO A 280 -25.03 -3.57 -13.04
CA PRO A 280 -25.27 -4.53 -11.97
C PRO A 280 -24.39 -4.37 -10.72
N VAL A 281 -23.18 -3.82 -10.85
CA VAL A 281 -22.24 -3.64 -9.73
C VAL A 281 -22.60 -2.37 -8.95
N THR A 282 -22.80 -1.26 -9.64
CA THR A 282 -23.11 0.02 -8.99
C THR A 282 -24.56 0.10 -8.50
N ASP A 283 -25.50 -0.59 -9.14
CA ASP A 283 -26.90 -0.71 -8.68
C ASP A 283 -26.98 -1.30 -7.26
N GLN A 284 -26.00 -2.13 -6.89
CA GLN A 284 -25.94 -2.82 -5.61
C GLN A 284 -25.31 -1.97 -4.49
N LEU A 285 -24.76 -0.78 -4.75
CA LEU A 285 -24.16 0.07 -3.71
C LEU A 285 -25.20 0.77 -2.83
N GLY A 286 -26.44 0.94 -3.31
CA GLY A 286 -27.47 1.69 -2.60
C GLY A 286 -27.16 3.20 -2.45
N ALA A 287 -28.12 3.99 -1.96
CA ALA A 287 -28.01 5.45 -1.98
C ALA A 287 -26.83 6.01 -1.16
N ASP A 288 -26.60 5.50 0.05
CA ASP A 288 -25.48 5.90 0.91
C ASP A 288 -24.13 5.47 0.34
N GLY A 289 -24.12 4.33 -0.36
CA GLY A 289 -22.93 3.82 -1.03
C GLY A 289 -22.52 4.63 -2.24
N LEU A 290 -23.49 4.98 -3.08
CA LEU A 290 -23.30 5.89 -4.21
C LEU A 290 -22.80 7.27 -3.73
N ALA A 291 -23.25 7.73 -2.56
CA ALA A 291 -22.74 8.96 -1.96
C ALA A 291 -21.25 8.83 -1.57
N ARG A 292 -20.87 7.76 -0.86
CA ARG A 292 -19.47 7.55 -0.47
C ARG A 292 -18.54 7.33 -1.66
N PHE A 293 -19.03 6.67 -2.70
CA PHE A 293 -18.32 6.49 -3.96
C PHE A 293 -17.94 7.82 -4.61
N VAL A 294 -18.83 8.82 -4.53
CA VAL A 294 -18.60 10.18 -5.06
C VAL A 294 -17.74 11.02 -4.14
N THR A 295 -17.84 10.85 -2.82
CA THR A 295 -17.09 11.67 -1.86
C THR A 295 -15.72 11.12 -1.52
N GLY A 296 -15.39 9.90 -1.94
CA GLY A 296 -14.13 9.24 -1.60
C GLY A 296 -12.99 9.72 -2.49
N ASN A 297 -11.93 10.25 -1.88
CA ASN A 297 -10.73 10.71 -2.59
C ASN A 297 -9.71 9.56 -2.68
N PHE A 298 -9.89 8.69 -3.66
CA PHE A 298 -9.10 7.46 -3.78
C PHE A 298 -7.67 7.68 -4.26
N TRP A 299 -7.39 8.80 -4.92
CA TRP A 299 -6.08 9.12 -5.49
C TRP A 299 -5.38 10.32 -4.85
N MET A 300 -6.06 11.00 -3.91
CA MET A 300 -5.62 12.25 -3.28
C MET A 300 -5.55 13.40 -4.28
N GLU A 301 -6.56 13.53 -5.15
CA GLU A 301 -6.60 14.50 -6.25
C GLU A 301 -7.90 15.30 -6.40
N ASP A 302 -8.94 15.00 -5.63
CA ASP A 302 -10.23 15.71 -5.70
C ASP A 302 -10.09 17.24 -5.60
N ALA A 303 -9.29 17.74 -4.67
CA ALA A 303 -9.13 19.19 -4.49
C ALA A 303 -8.42 19.82 -5.70
N GLN A 304 -7.45 19.11 -6.29
CA GLN A 304 -6.83 19.48 -7.56
C GLN A 304 -7.85 19.50 -8.70
N ALA A 305 -8.61 18.42 -8.88
CA ALA A 305 -9.56 18.27 -9.97
C ALA A 305 -10.59 19.40 -9.96
N ASP A 306 -11.10 19.76 -8.76
CA ASP A 306 -12.05 20.86 -8.59
C ASP A 306 -11.45 22.23 -8.89
N ALA A 307 -10.22 22.47 -8.46
CA ALA A 307 -9.48 23.70 -8.71
C ALA A 307 -9.18 23.88 -10.22
N LEU A 308 -8.78 22.79 -10.89
CA LEU A 308 -8.57 22.75 -12.33
C LEU A 308 -9.87 22.97 -13.11
N ALA A 309 -10.99 22.40 -12.66
CA ALA A 309 -12.31 22.65 -13.25
C ALA A 309 -12.72 24.13 -13.16
N GLY A 310 -12.28 24.82 -12.10
CA GLY A 310 -12.45 26.27 -11.93
C GLY A 310 -11.41 27.14 -12.66
N GLY A 311 -10.36 26.54 -13.22
CA GLY A 311 -9.22 27.27 -13.78
C GLY A 311 -8.42 28.05 -12.73
N ASP A 312 -8.46 27.66 -11.46
CA ASP A 312 -7.80 28.35 -10.35
C ASP A 312 -6.72 27.49 -9.70
N ALA A 313 -5.45 27.76 -10.01
CA ALA A 313 -4.30 27.10 -9.39
C ALA A 313 -3.79 27.83 -8.13
N SER A 314 -4.46 28.91 -7.70
CA SER A 314 -4.02 29.73 -6.58
C SER A 314 -3.93 29.00 -5.23
N PRO A 315 -4.77 27.99 -4.90
CA PRO A 315 -4.72 27.30 -3.61
C PRO A 315 -3.42 26.51 -3.37
N PHE A 316 -2.75 26.08 -4.43
CA PHE A 316 -1.58 25.19 -4.32
C PHE A 316 -0.30 25.98 -4.61
N SER A 317 0.46 26.23 -3.56
CA SER A 317 1.69 27.02 -3.67
C SER A 317 2.64 26.75 -2.52
N HIS A 318 3.93 26.92 -2.80
CA HIS A 318 4.98 26.90 -1.80
C HIS A 318 5.66 28.27 -1.69
N VAL A 319 6.05 28.66 -0.47
CA VAL A 319 6.84 29.87 -0.25
C VAL A 319 8.33 29.53 -0.18
N VAL A 320 9.06 29.85 -1.26
CA VAL A 320 10.52 29.72 -1.30
C VAL A 320 11.18 30.93 -0.65
N ARG A 321 11.71 30.74 0.55
CA ARG A 321 12.56 31.73 1.22
C ARG A 321 14.02 31.55 0.79
N TRP A 322 14.48 32.38 -0.13
CA TRP A 322 15.82 32.23 -0.71
C TRP A 322 16.98 32.34 0.29
N ALA A 323 16.74 32.97 1.45
CA ALA A 323 17.71 33.04 2.53
C ALA A 323 17.93 31.67 3.19
N ASP A 324 16.90 30.83 3.30
CA ASP A 324 16.92 29.52 3.95
C ASP A 324 17.74 28.53 3.10
N LEU A 325 17.54 28.56 1.78
CA LEU A 325 18.36 27.81 0.82
C LEU A 325 19.83 28.25 0.87
N ARG A 326 20.10 29.57 0.92
CA ARG A 326 21.48 30.08 1.04
C ARG A 326 22.15 29.64 2.35
N ARG A 327 21.39 29.61 3.45
CA ARG A 327 21.85 29.11 4.76
C ARG A 327 21.96 27.58 4.81
N LYS A 328 21.50 26.88 3.76
CA LYS A 328 21.47 25.41 3.67
C LYS A 328 20.71 24.80 4.84
N GLU A 329 19.58 25.41 5.20
CA GLU A 329 18.73 24.90 6.27
C GLU A 329 18.30 23.45 6.00
N ARG A 330 18.01 22.74 7.10
CA ARG A 330 17.65 21.33 7.10
C ARG A 330 16.42 21.13 7.96
N THR A 331 15.37 20.57 7.39
CA THR A 331 14.19 20.15 8.14
C THR A 331 14.18 18.64 8.36
N ARG A 332 13.50 18.21 9.42
CA ARG A 332 13.21 16.79 9.66
C ARG A 332 12.21 16.29 8.63
N GLU A 333 12.07 14.97 8.54
CA GLU A 333 10.96 14.36 7.81
C GLU A 333 9.64 14.86 8.42
N PRO A 334 8.68 15.35 7.62
CA PRO A 334 7.34 15.69 8.08
C PRO A 334 6.70 14.49 8.78
N LEU A 335 5.91 14.76 9.80
CA LEU A 335 5.08 13.76 10.46
C LEU A 335 3.65 14.24 10.31
N VAL A 336 2.90 13.55 9.46
CA VAL A 336 1.47 13.79 9.24
C VAL A 336 0.73 12.80 10.11
N HIS A 337 -0.18 13.30 10.94
CA HIS A 337 -1.08 12.49 11.74
C HIS A 337 -2.42 12.33 11.00
N GLY A 338 -3.12 11.23 11.26
CA GLY A 338 -4.29 10.83 10.50
C GLY A 338 -3.92 10.14 9.17
N PRO A 339 -4.90 9.96 8.28
CA PRO A 339 -4.72 9.33 6.97
C PRO A 339 -3.87 10.19 6.04
N SER A 340 -2.92 9.58 5.33
CA SER A 340 -2.08 10.19 4.30
C SER A 340 -1.44 9.12 3.42
N ASN A 341 -0.76 9.55 2.35
CA ASN A 341 0.01 8.64 1.50
C ASN A 341 1.51 8.81 1.68
N ARG A 342 2.20 7.69 1.55
CA ARG A 342 3.66 7.60 1.47
C ARG A 342 4.02 6.75 0.27
N TRP A 343 5.28 6.76 -0.10
CA TRP A 343 5.77 6.00 -1.26
C TRP A 343 7.06 5.26 -0.93
N TYR A 344 7.31 4.21 -1.70
CA TYR A 344 8.54 3.44 -1.66
C TYR A 344 9.02 3.13 -3.08
N LEU A 345 10.31 2.79 -3.22
CA LEU A 345 10.85 2.23 -4.45
C LEU A 345 10.74 0.71 -4.42
N SER A 346 9.99 0.16 -5.36
CA SER A 346 9.96 -1.27 -5.58
C SER A 346 11.28 -1.76 -6.18
N ARG A 347 11.65 -2.99 -5.82
CA ARG A 347 12.77 -3.73 -6.42
C ARG A 347 12.37 -4.53 -7.65
N LEU A 348 11.07 -4.65 -7.94
CA LEU A 348 10.64 -5.36 -9.14
C LEU A 348 10.78 -4.42 -10.34
N ASP A 349 11.31 -4.98 -11.41
CA ASP A 349 11.46 -4.31 -12.70
C ASP A 349 10.32 -4.77 -13.61
N LEU A 350 9.22 -4.01 -13.62
CA LEU A 350 8.00 -4.33 -14.37
C LEU A 350 7.78 -3.40 -15.57
N GLY A 351 8.67 -2.42 -15.79
CA GLY A 351 8.49 -1.36 -16.77
C GLY A 351 8.05 -0.04 -16.13
N GLU A 352 7.39 0.81 -16.92
CA GLU A 352 6.89 2.12 -16.50
C GLU A 352 5.44 2.31 -16.94
N GLY A 353 4.76 3.25 -16.29
CA GLY A 353 3.41 3.65 -16.66
C GLY A 353 2.31 2.85 -15.97
N VAL A 354 1.10 3.09 -16.47
CA VAL A 354 -0.13 2.43 -16.07
C VAL A 354 -0.68 1.70 -17.29
N VAL A 355 -1.00 0.42 -17.14
CA VAL A 355 -1.55 -0.43 -18.21
C VAL A 355 -2.94 -0.92 -17.83
N ALA A 356 -3.81 -1.02 -18.83
CA ALA A 356 -5.19 -1.47 -18.66
C ALA A 356 -5.28 -2.88 -18.04
N ASP A 357 -6.38 -3.14 -17.34
CA ASP A 357 -6.78 -4.50 -16.95
C ASP A 357 -7.41 -5.22 -18.16
N GLU A 358 -6.85 -6.38 -18.55
CA GLU A 358 -7.37 -7.21 -19.64
C GLU A 358 -8.41 -8.24 -19.17
N GLY A 359 -8.62 -8.38 -17.86
CA GLY A 359 -9.44 -9.40 -17.19
C GLY A 359 -10.94 -9.15 -17.15
N GLN A 360 -11.44 -8.05 -17.72
CA GLN A 360 -12.86 -7.69 -17.84
C GLN A 360 -13.71 -7.90 -16.57
N GLY A 361 -13.34 -7.22 -15.48
CA GLY A 361 -14.17 -7.07 -14.28
C GLY A 361 -13.97 -8.13 -13.19
N SER A 362 -13.34 -9.27 -13.48
CA SER A 362 -12.82 -10.21 -12.45
C SER A 362 -11.34 -9.99 -12.12
N GLY A 363 -10.67 -9.14 -12.89
CA GLY A 363 -9.21 -9.01 -12.91
C GLY A 363 -8.52 -10.13 -13.68
N ASP A 364 -7.26 -9.94 -14.03
CA ASP A 364 -6.35 -10.93 -14.60
C ASP A 364 -5.19 -11.30 -13.67
N GLY A 365 -5.09 -10.61 -12.52
CA GLY A 365 -4.04 -10.78 -11.52
C GLY A 365 -2.69 -10.21 -11.93
N ALA A 366 -2.61 -9.48 -13.04
CA ALA A 366 -1.39 -8.85 -13.51
C ALA A 366 -1.21 -7.45 -12.90
N PRO A 367 0.03 -6.99 -12.71
CA PRO A 367 0.28 -5.61 -12.29
C PRO A 367 -0.18 -4.59 -13.35
N ASN A 368 -0.99 -3.62 -12.96
CA ASN A 368 -1.40 -2.48 -13.78
C ASN A 368 -0.48 -1.26 -13.58
N TYR A 369 0.07 -1.08 -12.38
CA TYR A 369 0.89 0.08 -12.01
C TYR A 369 2.38 -0.30 -12.01
N LEU A 370 3.05 -0.09 -13.15
CA LEU A 370 4.35 -0.72 -13.43
C LEU A 370 5.54 0.06 -12.88
N SER A 371 5.43 1.39 -12.78
CA SER A 371 6.54 2.26 -12.42
C SER A 371 7.16 1.88 -11.06
N PRO A 372 8.49 1.96 -10.88
CA PRO A 372 9.13 1.57 -9.61
C PRO A 372 8.69 2.35 -8.37
N VAL A 373 8.19 3.58 -8.52
CA VAL A 373 7.65 4.37 -7.41
C VAL A 373 6.22 3.89 -7.16
N GLN A 374 5.95 3.39 -5.96
CA GLN A 374 4.66 2.82 -5.60
C GLN A 374 4.11 3.50 -4.34
N PRO A 375 2.82 3.89 -4.34
CA PRO A 375 2.18 4.48 -3.17
C PRO A 375 1.74 3.40 -2.17
N TYR A 376 1.56 3.84 -0.93
CA TYR A 376 0.85 3.09 0.10
C TYR A 376 0.15 4.06 1.05
N ALA A 377 -1.02 3.67 1.53
CA ALA A 377 -1.77 4.43 2.52
C ALA A 377 -1.15 4.24 3.90
N VAL A 378 -1.17 5.29 4.72
CA VAL A 378 -0.80 5.23 6.14
C VAL A 378 -1.76 6.06 6.96
N HIS A 379 -2.19 5.54 8.11
CA HIS A 379 -2.81 6.33 9.17
C HIS A 379 -1.85 6.38 10.36
N VAL A 380 -1.42 7.58 10.76
CA VAL A 380 -0.54 7.76 11.93
C VAL A 380 -1.36 8.30 13.09
N PRO A 381 -1.53 7.55 14.20
CA PRO A 381 -2.38 8.00 15.29
C PRO A 381 -1.81 9.25 15.94
N THR A 382 -2.66 10.12 16.50
CA THR A 382 -2.23 11.37 17.13
C THR A 382 -1.32 11.15 18.35
N SER A 383 -1.37 9.95 18.93
CA SER A 383 -0.50 9.50 20.02
C SER A 383 0.92 9.14 19.58
N TYR A 384 1.17 8.85 18.30
CA TYR A 384 2.49 8.40 17.83
C TYR A 384 3.60 9.43 18.12
N ARG A 385 4.71 8.97 18.68
CA ARG A 385 5.94 9.76 18.83
C ARG A 385 7.12 8.94 18.32
N ARG A 386 8.03 9.60 17.59
CA ARG A 386 9.23 8.94 17.05
C ARG A 386 10.07 8.36 18.19
N GLY A 387 10.40 7.07 18.08
CA GLY A 387 11.18 6.34 19.08
C GLY A 387 10.33 5.48 20.02
N ASP A 388 9.01 5.71 20.07
CA ASP A 388 8.09 4.88 20.85
C ASP A 388 7.65 3.70 19.99
N ALA A 389 7.73 2.47 20.53
CA ALA A 389 7.35 1.27 19.82
C ALA A 389 5.82 1.20 19.68
N THR A 390 5.32 1.37 18.45
CA THR A 390 3.90 1.50 18.15
C THR A 390 3.35 0.26 17.44
N PRO A 391 2.16 -0.25 17.82
CA PRO A 391 1.45 -1.30 17.10
C PRO A 391 1.27 -0.99 15.60
N LEU A 392 1.06 -2.05 14.82
CA LEU A 392 0.78 -1.97 13.39
C LEU A 392 -0.53 -2.70 13.08
N THR A 393 -1.46 -2.06 12.37
CA THR A 393 -2.65 -2.71 11.83
C THR A 393 -2.61 -2.62 10.30
N TRP A 394 -2.60 -3.75 9.61
CA TRP A 394 -2.73 -3.75 8.15
C TRP A 394 -4.20 -3.60 7.75
N THR A 395 -4.49 -2.74 6.79
CA THR A 395 -5.82 -2.50 6.20
C THR A 395 -5.75 -2.79 4.70
N LEU A 396 -6.06 -4.04 4.34
CA LEU A 396 -5.84 -4.60 3.02
C LEU A 396 -7.09 -4.39 2.13
N HIS A 397 -6.91 -3.71 1.00
CA HIS A 397 -7.99 -3.32 0.09
C HIS A 397 -8.64 -4.50 -0.64
N SER A 398 -9.86 -4.25 -1.12
CA SER A 398 -10.76 -5.13 -1.85
C SER A 398 -10.46 -5.10 -3.35
N LEU A 399 -11.03 -6.06 -4.06
CA LEU A 399 -11.00 -6.11 -5.52
C LEU A 399 -11.64 -4.84 -6.10
N GLY A 400 -11.03 -4.26 -7.13
CA GLY A 400 -11.54 -3.07 -7.83
C GLY A 400 -11.31 -1.74 -7.10
N VAL A 401 -10.72 -1.74 -5.90
CA VAL A 401 -10.37 -0.53 -5.12
C VAL A 401 -8.84 -0.42 -5.02
N ASN A 402 -8.32 0.60 -4.33
CA ASN A 402 -6.90 0.82 -4.14
C ASN A 402 -6.50 0.97 -2.65
N HIS A 403 -5.24 1.34 -2.38
CA HIS A 403 -4.69 1.49 -1.04
C HIS A 403 -5.46 2.46 -0.13
N ASN A 404 -6.20 3.40 -0.71
CA ASN A 404 -6.96 4.42 0.03
C ASN A 404 -8.38 3.98 0.42
N GLN A 405 -8.82 2.77 0.05
CA GLN A 405 -10.18 2.26 0.31
C GLN A 405 -10.73 2.67 1.68
N TYR A 406 -10.02 2.31 2.75
CA TYR A 406 -10.54 2.47 4.11
C TYR A 406 -10.65 3.93 4.54
N ALA A 407 -9.79 4.80 4.02
CA ALA A 407 -9.86 6.22 4.36
C ALA A 407 -11.04 6.90 3.64
N ALA A 408 -11.38 6.43 2.45
CA ALA A 408 -12.49 6.92 1.64
C ALA A 408 -13.86 6.33 2.07
N TYR A 409 -13.94 5.01 2.27
CA TYR A 409 -15.21 4.33 2.60
C TYR A 409 -15.47 4.16 4.10
N ASP A 410 -14.42 3.92 4.89
CA ASP A 410 -14.54 3.38 6.26
C ASP A 410 -13.83 4.22 7.36
N PRO A 411 -14.12 5.53 7.48
CA PRO A 411 -13.46 6.39 8.47
C PRO A 411 -13.72 5.99 9.93
N GLU A 412 -14.90 5.47 10.30
CA GLU A 412 -15.20 4.95 11.64
C GLU A 412 -14.38 3.68 11.94
N LEU A 413 -14.20 2.80 10.95
CA LEU A 413 -13.33 1.64 11.08
C LEU A 413 -11.86 2.05 11.25
N LEU A 414 -11.35 3.01 10.46
CA LEU A 414 -9.99 3.54 10.65
C LEU A 414 -9.82 4.21 12.01
N GLN A 415 -10.80 4.98 12.47
CA GLN A 415 -10.79 5.56 13.82
C GLN A 415 -10.61 4.45 14.86
N SER A 416 -11.38 3.37 14.76
CA SER A 416 -11.34 2.25 15.71
C SER A 416 -10.06 1.41 15.61
N LEU A 417 -9.53 1.20 14.41
CA LEU A 417 -8.37 0.34 14.16
C LEU A 417 -7.03 1.01 14.41
N CYS A 418 -6.98 2.33 14.22
CA CYS A 418 -5.76 3.12 14.17
C CYS A 418 -5.69 4.10 15.35
N GLU A 419 -6.58 5.09 15.40
CA GLU A 419 -6.53 6.14 16.41
C GLU A 419 -6.86 5.59 17.81
N ASP A 420 -8.00 4.92 17.99
CA ASP A 420 -8.45 4.41 19.30
C ASP A 420 -7.55 3.29 19.86
N ARG A 421 -6.79 2.63 18.98
CA ARG A 421 -5.85 1.56 19.32
C ARG A 421 -4.40 2.03 19.39
N ASP A 422 -4.13 3.32 19.24
CA ASP A 422 -2.77 3.85 19.17
C ASP A 422 -1.89 3.08 18.17
N SER A 423 -2.48 2.64 17.05
CA SER A 423 -1.84 1.77 16.06
C SER A 423 -1.61 2.53 14.77
N ILE A 424 -0.41 2.40 14.19
CA ILE A 424 -0.21 2.83 12.81
C ILE A 424 -0.99 1.87 11.92
N CYS A 425 -1.82 2.40 11.01
CA CYS A 425 -2.43 1.57 9.96
C CYS A 425 -1.74 1.75 8.63
N ALA A 426 -1.74 0.71 7.80
CA ALA A 426 -1.19 0.78 6.45
C ALA A 426 -1.91 -0.14 5.46
N GLY A 427 -2.03 0.31 4.21
CA GLY A 427 -2.58 -0.46 3.09
C GLY A 427 -1.68 -0.31 1.85
N THR A 428 -1.49 -1.38 1.10
CA THR A 428 -0.68 -1.39 -0.13
C THR A 428 -1.55 -1.19 -1.36
N LEU A 429 -1.00 -0.65 -2.45
CA LEU A 429 -1.70 -0.69 -3.74
C LEU A 429 -1.74 -2.12 -4.33
N GLY A 430 -0.76 -2.97 -4.00
CA GLY A 430 -0.66 -4.33 -4.55
C GLY A 430 -0.36 -4.38 -6.07
N ARG A 431 -0.10 -3.20 -6.67
CA ARG A 431 0.12 -2.81 -8.09
C ARG A 431 -1.00 -3.07 -9.06
N GLY A 432 -2.21 -3.16 -8.57
CA GLY A 432 -3.38 -3.32 -9.39
C GLY A 432 -4.48 -3.85 -8.50
N PRO A 433 -5.73 -3.44 -8.73
CA PRO A 433 -6.80 -3.64 -7.76
C PRO A 433 -7.18 -5.11 -7.59
N ASP A 434 -6.55 -6.02 -8.33
CA ASP A 434 -6.89 -7.42 -8.52
C ASP A 434 -5.69 -8.37 -8.41
N GLY A 435 -4.57 -7.96 -7.82
CA GLY A 435 -3.41 -8.84 -7.66
C GLY A 435 -3.60 -9.99 -6.65
N TRP A 436 -4.71 -9.99 -5.89
CA TRP A 436 -5.03 -10.96 -4.82
C TRP A 436 -3.83 -11.30 -3.94
N TYR A 437 -3.00 -10.32 -3.54
CA TYR A 437 -1.79 -10.48 -2.71
C TYR A 437 -0.97 -11.76 -2.99
N LEU A 438 -0.89 -12.15 -4.26
CA LEU A 438 -0.07 -13.23 -4.77
C LEU A 438 1.06 -12.63 -5.60
N ASP A 439 2.17 -13.36 -5.70
CA ASP A 439 3.32 -13.00 -6.54
C ASP A 439 3.77 -11.53 -6.34
N GLU A 440 3.69 -10.66 -7.34
CA GLU A 440 4.08 -9.25 -7.27
C GLU A 440 3.33 -8.47 -6.17
N ALA A 441 2.03 -8.73 -6.00
CA ALA A 441 1.21 -8.09 -4.97
C ALA A 441 1.63 -8.50 -3.55
N GLU A 442 2.07 -9.74 -3.36
CA GLU A 442 2.65 -10.18 -2.07
C GLU A 442 4.00 -9.50 -1.81
N VAL A 443 4.84 -9.34 -2.85
CA VAL A 443 6.12 -8.65 -2.72
C VAL A 443 5.90 -7.22 -2.22
N ASP A 444 4.88 -6.53 -2.73
CA ASP A 444 4.52 -5.17 -2.34
C ASP A 444 4.16 -5.04 -0.87
N TYR A 445 3.32 -5.96 -0.37
CA TYR A 445 3.01 -6.05 1.06
C TYR A 445 4.29 -6.06 1.91
N TRP A 446 5.25 -6.92 1.56
CA TRP A 446 6.51 -7.03 2.29
C TRP A 446 7.42 -5.80 2.13
N GLN A 447 7.46 -5.18 0.95
CA GLN A 447 8.22 -3.96 0.71
C GLN A 447 7.63 -2.75 1.46
N VAL A 448 6.31 -2.67 1.60
CA VAL A 448 5.67 -1.63 2.40
C VAL A 448 5.97 -1.85 3.88
N TRP A 449 6.01 -3.08 4.40
CA TRP A 449 6.46 -3.32 5.78
C TRP A 449 7.89 -2.81 5.99
N ARG A 450 8.79 -3.03 5.02
CA ARG A 450 10.15 -2.46 5.06
C ARG A 450 10.12 -0.93 5.13
N ALA A 451 9.35 -0.29 4.26
CA ALA A 451 9.24 1.17 4.21
C ALA A 451 8.66 1.75 5.52
N LEU A 452 7.68 1.07 6.12
CA LEU A 452 7.12 1.42 7.43
C LEU A 452 8.15 1.29 8.54
N ALA A 453 8.91 0.19 8.59
CA ALA A 453 9.95 -0.01 9.60
C ALA A 453 11.12 0.99 9.48
N ASP A 454 11.37 1.52 8.28
CA ASP A 454 12.34 2.59 8.05
C ASP A 454 11.80 3.99 8.40
N GLY A 455 10.48 4.20 8.27
CA GLY A 455 9.82 5.48 8.55
C GLY A 455 9.36 5.66 10.00
N PHE A 456 9.03 4.57 10.68
CA PHE A 456 8.36 4.54 11.98
C PHE A 456 8.99 3.56 12.96
N THR A 457 8.79 3.79 14.25
CA THR A 457 9.20 2.85 15.30
C THR A 457 8.05 1.89 15.60
N LEU A 458 8.11 0.68 15.06
CA LEU A 458 7.02 -0.31 15.18
C LEU A 458 7.31 -1.34 16.30
N ASP A 459 6.27 -1.83 16.97
CA ASP A 459 6.30 -3.05 17.81
C ASP A 459 5.85 -4.25 16.98
N PRO A 460 6.77 -5.06 16.42
CA PRO A 460 6.44 -6.22 15.59
C PRO A 460 5.84 -7.38 16.39
N ARG A 461 5.56 -7.21 17.69
CA ARG A 461 4.80 -8.18 18.49
C ARG A 461 3.32 -7.83 18.56
N ARG A 462 2.92 -6.66 18.07
CA ARG A 462 1.53 -6.15 18.13
C ARG A 462 1.05 -5.79 16.73
N THR A 463 1.21 -6.73 15.80
CA THR A 463 0.76 -6.56 14.42
C THR A 463 -0.56 -7.28 14.21
N VAL A 464 -1.58 -6.58 13.72
CA VAL A 464 -2.89 -7.13 13.35
C VAL A 464 -3.08 -7.04 11.84
N LEU A 465 -3.71 -8.06 11.25
CA LEU A 465 -4.19 -8.02 9.87
C LEU A 465 -5.68 -7.71 9.85
N THR A 466 -6.13 -6.85 8.95
CA THR A 466 -7.54 -6.73 8.57
C THR A 466 -7.68 -6.51 7.07
N GLY A 467 -8.80 -6.94 6.51
CA GLY A 467 -9.15 -6.70 5.12
C GLY A 467 -10.60 -7.05 4.81
N TYR A 468 -11.12 -6.47 3.72
CA TYR A 468 -12.46 -6.71 3.20
C TYR A 468 -12.39 -7.45 1.87
N SER A 469 -13.27 -8.42 1.63
CA SER A 469 -13.33 -9.17 0.35
C SER A 469 -11.97 -9.76 -0.04
N MET A 470 -11.36 -9.37 -1.17
CA MET A 470 -9.98 -9.73 -1.55
C MET A 470 -8.96 -9.47 -0.43
N GLY A 471 -9.06 -8.35 0.28
CA GLY A 471 -8.23 -8.06 1.46
C GLY A 471 -8.53 -8.99 2.64
N GLY A 472 -9.77 -9.45 2.77
CA GLY A 472 -10.16 -10.45 3.76
C GLY A 472 -9.54 -11.82 3.44
N TRP A 473 -9.52 -12.22 2.16
CA TRP A 473 -8.74 -13.37 1.69
C TRP A 473 -7.25 -13.21 2.03
N ALA A 474 -6.70 -12.00 1.88
CA ALA A 474 -5.30 -11.72 2.22
C ALA A 474 -5.00 -11.93 3.70
N GLY A 475 -5.98 -11.65 4.58
CA GLY A 475 -5.93 -12.03 6.00
C GLY A 475 -5.74 -13.54 6.20
N TYR A 476 -6.47 -14.38 5.47
CA TYR A 476 -6.24 -15.83 5.49
C TYR A 476 -4.90 -16.22 4.87
N HIS A 477 -4.58 -15.73 3.67
CA HIS A 477 -3.35 -16.07 2.94
C HIS A 477 -2.10 -15.71 3.73
N LEU A 478 -1.92 -14.44 4.08
CA LEU A 478 -0.75 -13.94 4.80
C LEU A 478 -0.73 -14.46 6.24
N GLY A 479 -1.87 -14.43 6.93
CA GLY A 479 -1.99 -14.86 8.32
C GLY A 479 -1.67 -16.34 8.50
N LEU A 480 -2.22 -17.22 7.65
CA LEU A 480 -1.97 -18.66 7.74
C LEU A 480 -0.61 -19.05 7.14
N ALA A 481 -0.06 -18.31 6.18
CA ALA A 481 1.29 -18.56 5.67
C ALA A 481 2.39 -18.12 6.65
N HIS A 482 2.11 -17.13 7.50
CA HIS A 482 3.06 -16.54 8.45
C HIS A 482 2.45 -16.36 9.86
N PRO A 483 1.96 -17.43 10.50
CA PRO A 483 1.14 -17.35 11.72
C PRO A 483 1.91 -16.91 12.97
N ASP A 484 3.24 -16.78 12.87
CA ASP A 484 4.14 -16.31 13.92
C ASP A 484 4.51 -14.82 13.80
N LEU A 485 3.97 -14.11 12.81
CA LEU A 485 4.21 -12.67 12.62
C LEU A 485 3.04 -11.79 13.10
N TYR A 486 1.85 -12.35 13.28
CA TYR A 486 0.63 -11.62 13.59
C TYR A 486 0.06 -11.99 14.96
N ALA A 487 -0.51 -11.00 15.63
CA ALA A 487 -1.12 -11.16 16.94
C ALA A 487 -2.58 -11.61 16.83
N GLU A 488 -3.27 -11.16 15.79
CA GLU A 488 -4.68 -11.47 15.49
C GLU A 488 -5.00 -11.09 14.03
N THR A 489 -5.97 -11.77 13.43
CA THR A 489 -6.44 -11.47 12.07
C THR A 489 -7.94 -11.19 12.07
N VAL A 490 -8.35 -10.11 11.41
CA VAL A 490 -9.74 -9.74 11.15
C VAL A 490 -10.04 -9.97 9.67
N VAL A 491 -11.12 -10.69 9.37
CA VAL A 491 -11.58 -10.98 8.02
C VAL A 491 -13.00 -10.47 7.88
N LEU A 492 -13.21 -9.50 6.99
CA LEU A 492 -14.52 -8.94 6.69
C LEU A 492 -14.92 -9.38 5.28
N ALA A 493 -16.05 -10.06 5.13
CA ALA A 493 -16.55 -10.53 3.84
C ALA A 493 -15.50 -11.31 2.97
N GLY A 494 -14.49 -11.91 3.59
CA GLY A 494 -13.33 -12.46 2.86
C GLY A 494 -13.56 -13.90 2.38
N PRO A 495 -13.34 -14.21 1.10
CA PRO A 495 -13.48 -15.58 0.62
C PRO A 495 -12.33 -16.46 1.15
N PRO A 496 -12.60 -17.73 1.50
CA PRO A 496 -11.56 -18.68 1.90
C PRO A 496 -10.78 -19.26 0.69
N GLN A 497 -11.10 -18.83 -0.53
CA GLN A 497 -10.43 -19.18 -1.78
C GLN A 497 -10.16 -17.94 -2.62
N CYS A 498 -9.13 -17.98 -3.46
CA CYS A 498 -8.85 -16.92 -4.43
C CYS A 498 -9.91 -16.98 -5.55
N GLY A 499 -10.91 -16.10 -5.50
CA GLY A 499 -12.10 -16.12 -6.35
C GLY A 499 -13.38 -16.51 -5.59
N VAL A 500 -14.37 -16.98 -6.34
CA VAL A 500 -15.73 -17.27 -5.86
C VAL A 500 -15.98 -18.77 -5.72
N SER A 501 -16.57 -19.16 -4.59
CA SER A 501 -16.92 -20.54 -4.27
C SER A 501 -18.35 -20.61 -3.71
N VAL A 502 -19.26 -21.33 -4.39
CA VAL A 502 -20.69 -21.40 -4.00
C VAL A 502 -21.05 -22.66 -3.20
N ASP A 503 -20.37 -23.78 -3.49
CA ASP A 503 -20.63 -25.10 -2.89
C ASP A 503 -19.53 -25.47 -1.88
N ALA A 504 -19.08 -24.49 -1.11
CA ALA A 504 -18.01 -24.57 -0.12
C ALA A 504 -16.58 -24.73 -0.71
N ASP A 505 -15.95 -25.91 -0.54
CA ASP A 505 -14.52 -26.11 -0.83
C ASP A 505 -14.17 -26.10 -2.34
N GLN A 506 -15.18 -26.02 -3.22
CA GLN A 506 -15.02 -25.99 -4.67
C GLN A 506 -15.07 -24.56 -5.20
N ILE A 507 -13.97 -24.17 -5.86
CA ILE A 507 -13.89 -22.93 -6.63
C ILE A 507 -14.78 -23.02 -7.87
N VAL A 508 -15.66 -22.04 -8.04
CA VAL A 508 -16.61 -21.96 -9.17
C VAL A 508 -16.09 -20.98 -10.21
N SER A 509 -15.59 -19.83 -9.75
CA SER A 509 -15.00 -18.80 -10.59
C SER A 509 -13.70 -18.32 -9.95
N PRO A 510 -12.53 -18.82 -10.37
CA PRO A 510 -11.28 -18.27 -9.88
C PRO A 510 -11.15 -16.81 -10.33
N ALA A 511 -10.48 -15.99 -9.53
CA ALA A 511 -10.17 -14.63 -9.93
C ALA A 511 -9.25 -14.62 -11.15
N PHE A 512 -8.24 -15.49 -11.17
CA PHE A 512 -7.36 -15.72 -12.32
C PHE A 512 -6.76 -17.14 -12.28
N GLY A 513 -5.97 -17.47 -13.30
CA GLY A 513 -5.34 -18.79 -13.43
C GLY A 513 -4.18 -19.07 -12.45
N GLY A 514 -3.40 -20.12 -12.72
CA GLY A 514 -2.14 -20.38 -12.01
C GLY A 514 -2.30 -20.62 -10.51
N ARG A 515 -1.56 -19.86 -9.68
CA ARG A 515 -1.53 -20.05 -8.21
C ARG A 515 -2.86 -19.78 -7.53
N CYS A 516 -3.69 -18.91 -8.10
CA CYS A 516 -5.03 -18.65 -7.58
C CYS A 516 -5.87 -19.94 -7.61
N THR A 517 -5.83 -20.71 -8.71
CA THR A 517 -6.55 -21.99 -8.82
C THR A 517 -5.87 -23.15 -8.09
N SER A 518 -4.55 -23.29 -8.21
CA SER A 518 -3.86 -24.46 -7.65
C SER A 518 -3.59 -24.35 -6.15
N ASP A 519 -3.42 -23.14 -5.63
CA ASP A 519 -2.86 -22.88 -4.30
C ASP A 519 -3.63 -21.78 -3.52
N GLY A 520 -4.67 -21.18 -4.10
CA GLY A 520 -5.38 -20.04 -3.52
C GLY A 520 -6.39 -20.39 -2.43
N THR A 521 -6.43 -21.62 -1.91
CA THR A 521 -7.38 -22.02 -0.85
C THR A 521 -6.77 -22.08 0.54
N ALA A 522 -7.43 -21.38 1.48
CA ALA A 522 -7.10 -21.30 2.91
C ALA A 522 -7.63 -22.50 3.72
N TYR A 523 -8.58 -23.26 3.19
CA TYR A 523 -9.22 -24.39 3.88
C TYR A 523 -8.23 -25.43 4.42
N ASP A 524 -7.16 -25.70 3.66
CA ASP A 524 -6.14 -26.68 4.00
C ASP A 524 -5.12 -26.16 5.03
N LEU A 525 -5.12 -24.84 5.29
CA LEU A 525 -4.15 -24.17 6.15
C LEU A 525 -4.74 -23.73 7.50
N VAL A 526 -6.02 -23.99 7.75
CA VAL A 526 -6.73 -23.59 9.00
C VAL A 526 -5.99 -24.02 10.26
N GLY A 527 -5.35 -25.19 10.27
CA GLY A 527 -4.56 -25.66 11.43
C GLY A 527 -3.45 -24.69 11.87
N ASN A 528 -2.93 -23.87 10.96
CA ASN A 528 -1.90 -22.87 11.26
C ASN A 528 -2.41 -21.76 12.19
N ALA A 529 -3.73 -21.58 12.32
CA ALA A 529 -4.34 -20.61 13.23
C ALA A 529 -4.30 -21.02 14.72
N THR A 530 -3.69 -22.16 15.07
CA THR A 530 -3.58 -22.63 16.48
C THR A 530 -3.15 -21.51 17.42
N TRP A 531 -2.10 -20.76 17.08
CA TRP A 531 -1.63 -19.64 17.91
C TRP A 531 -2.02 -18.25 17.41
N LEU A 532 -2.75 -18.15 16.30
CA LEU A 532 -3.22 -16.91 15.67
C LEU A 532 -4.74 -16.85 15.71
N PRO A 533 -5.35 -16.08 16.64
CA PRO A 533 -6.80 -15.91 16.69
C PRO A 533 -7.36 -15.19 15.46
N PHE A 534 -8.61 -15.51 15.11
CA PHE A 534 -9.34 -14.89 14.00
C PHE A 534 -10.65 -14.21 14.46
N ARG A 535 -10.98 -13.08 13.85
CA ARG A 535 -12.30 -12.45 13.91
C ARG A 535 -12.87 -12.43 12.51
N ILE A 536 -14.05 -13.01 12.31
CA ILE A 536 -14.67 -13.19 11.00
C ILE A 536 -16.03 -12.52 11.03
N GLY A 537 -16.27 -11.58 10.13
CA GLY A 537 -17.56 -10.91 9.94
C GLY A 537 -18.09 -11.16 8.52
N HIS A 538 -19.31 -11.68 8.39
CA HIS A 538 -19.85 -12.04 7.07
C HIS A 538 -21.36 -11.81 6.95
N GLY A 539 -21.79 -11.27 5.81
CA GLY A 539 -23.19 -11.10 5.44
C GLY A 539 -23.81 -12.39 4.90
N THR A 540 -25.01 -12.76 5.34
CA THR A 540 -25.67 -13.98 4.85
C THR A 540 -26.22 -13.82 3.43
N LEU A 541 -26.50 -12.59 3.00
CA LEU A 541 -27.00 -12.28 1.65
C LEU A 541 -25.88 -11.91 0.67
N ASP A 542 -24.63 -12.16 1.06
CA ASP A 542 -23.45 -11.91 0.24
C ASP A 542 -23.47 -12.76 -1.05
N GLN A 543 -23.60 -12.05 -2.16
CA GLN A 543 -23.76 -12.55 -3.52
C GLN A 543 -22.43 -12.75 -4.26
N LEU A 544 -21.34 -12.15 -3.79
CA LEU A 544 -20.01 -12.22 -4.42
C LEU A 544 -19.07 -13.18 -3.68
N VAL A 545 -19.22 -13.28 -2.36
CA VAL A 545 -18.59 -14.26 -1.50
C VAL A 545 -19.68 -15.05 -0.77
N PRO A 546 -20.16 -16.14 -1.39
CA PRO A 546 -21.28 -16.92 -0.86
C PRO A 546 -21.03 -17.34 0.58
N PHE A 547 -22.00 -17.02 1.44
CA PHE A 547 -21.95 -17.30 2.88
C PHE A 547 -21.60 -18.77 3.20
N THR A 548 -22.04 -19.71 2.38
CA THR A 548 -21.77 -21.16 2.51
C THR A 548 -20.27 -21.49 2.54
N SER A 549 -19.46 -20.78 1.74
CA SER A 549 -18.01 -20.96 1.73
C SER A 549 -17.36 -20.53 3.05
N VAL A 550 -17.82 -19.41 3.61
CA VAL A 550 -17.32 -18.88 4.89
C VAL A 550 -17.81 -19.70 6.06
N GLU A 551 -19.07 -20.17 6.04
CA GLU A 551 -19.59 -21.09 7.05
C GLU A 551 -18.78 -22.40 7.08
N ARG A 552 -18.36 -22.92 5.92
CA ARG A 552 -17.44 -24.07 5.86
C ARG A 552 -16.09 -23.76 6.50
N GLN A 553 -15.52 -22.59 6.24
CA GLN A 553 -14.25 -22.18 6.84
C GLN A 553 -14.40 -22.10 8.37
N VAL A 554 -15.43 -21.43 8.87
CA VAL A 554 -15.72 -21.32 10.32
C VAL A 554 -15.97 -22.69 10.94
N SER A 555 -16.66 -23.61 10.26
CA SER A 555 -16.84 -24.99 10.73
C SER A 555 -15.49 -25.67 10.96
N ARG A 556 -14.49 -25.48 10.09
CA ARG A 556 -13.15 -26.03 10.31
C ARG A 556 -12.45 -25.42 11.52
N PHE A 557 -12.67 -24.14 11.81
CA PHE A 557 -12.19 -23.51 13.05
C PHE A 557 -12.85 -24.13 14.29
N VAL A 558 -14.17 -24.34 14.25
CA VAL A 558 -14.93 -24.99 15.33
C VAL A 558 -14.46 -26.42 15.54
N ASP A 559 -14.37 -27.23 14.47
CA ASP A 559 -13.97 -28.64 14.52
C ASP A 559 -12.53 -28.81 15.06
N ALA A 560 -11.65 -27.86 14.76
CA ALA A 560 -10.28 -27.83 15.27
C ALA A 560 -10.15 -27.18 16.67
N GLY A 561 -11.25 -26.67 17.25
CA GLY A 561 -11.23 -25.97 18.53
C GLY A 561 -10.38 -24.71 18.53
N LEU A 562 -10.26 -24.02 17.39
CA LEU A 562 -9.41 -22.85 17.21
C LEU A 562 -10.08 -21.59 17.77
N ARG A 563 -9.28 -20.66 18.29
CA ARG A 563 -9.78 -19.41 18.84
C ARG A 563 -10.30 -18.51 17.73
N HIS A 564 -11.59 -18.22 17.76
CA HIS A 564 -12.21 -17.35 16.76
C HIS A 564 -13.46 -16.64 17.30
N ARG A 565 -13.70 -15.44 16.78
CA ARG A 565 -14.99 -14.74 16.87
C ARG A 565 -15.65 -14.78 15.51
N PHE A 566 -16.92 -15.16 15.44
CA PHE A 566 -17.70 -15.12 14.22
C PHE A 566 -18.95 -14.27 14.41
N VAL A 567 -19.09 -13.25 13.57
CA VAL A 567 -20.26 -12.36 13.52
C VAL A 567 -20.96 -12.58 12.19
N ARG A 568 -22.16 -13.16 12.26
CA ARG A 568 -23.03 -13.38 11.11
C ARG A 568 -24.03 -12.24 11.02
N TYR A 569 -24.11 -11.59 9.87
CA TYR A 569 -25.03 -10.49 9.62
C TYR A 569 -26.17 -10.97 8.68
N PRO A 570 -27.37 -11.27 9.19
CA PRO A 570 -28.40 -11.98 8.41
C PRO A 570 -28.92 -11.25 7.16
N ALA A 571 -28.81 -9.92 7.13
CA ALA A 571 -29.42 -9.07 6.09
C ALA A 571 -28.39 -8.37 5.19
N GLU A 572 -27.10 -8.52 5.46
CA GLU A 572 -26.07 -7.76 4.76
C GLU A 572 -25.60 -8.50 3.50
N ASP A 573 -25.47 -7.74 2.41
CA ASP A 573 -24.91 -8.16 1.12
C ASP A 573 -23.40 -7.86 1.02
N HIS A 574 -22.77 -8.04 -0.15
CA HIS A 574 -21.32 -7.79 -0.30
C HIS A 574 -20.92 -6.33 -0.52
N LEU A 575 -21.75 -5.51 -1.17
CA LEU A 575 -21.32 -4.20 -1.65
C LEU A 575 -21.81 -3.08 -0.74
N VAL A 576 -23.07 -3.12 -0.31
CA VAL A 576 -23.58 -2.18 0.70
C VAL A 576 -22.86 -2.40 2.03
N PHE A 577 -22.59 -3.64 2.42
CA PHE A 577 -21.89 -3.90 3.67
C PHE A 577 -20.47 -3.31 3.69
N ALA A 578 -19.77 -3.33 2.56
CA ALA A 578 -18.41 -2.82 2.42
C ALA A 578 -18.28 -1.32 2.72
N ILE A 579 -19.35 -0.56 2.50
CA ILE A 579 -19.33 0.91 2.55
C ILE A 579 -20.22 1.46 3.68
N GLN A 580 -20.92 0.62 4.43
CA GLN A 580 -21.73 1.06 5.57
C GLN A 580 -20.88 1.60 6.73
N ASP A 581 -19.62 1.15 6.84
CA ASP A 581 -18.68 1.51 7.91
C ASP A 581 -19.18 1.11 9.32
N ARG A 582 -19.84 -0.05 9.44
CA ARG A 582 -20.48 -0.53 10.67
C ARG A 582 -19.90 -1.84 11.22
N PHE A 583 -18.57 -1.95 11.20
CA PHE A 583 -17.86 -3.19 11.56
C PHE A 583 -17.57 -3.36 13.07
N ALA A 584 -18.04 -2.44 13.92
CA ALA A 584 -17.72 -2.41 15.36
C ALA A 584 -17.96 -3.75 16.07
N THR A 585 -19.03 -4.48 15.73
CA THR A 585 -19.34 -5.78 16.36
C THR A 585 -18.24 -6.83 16.14
N VAL A 586 -17.55 -6.82 14.99
CA VAL A 586 -16.49 -7.80 14.69
C VAL A 586 -15.21 -7.46 15.46
N ILE A 587 -14.86 -6.18 15.50
CA ILE A 587 -13.62 -5.68 16.09
C ILE A 587 -13.73 -5.37 17.59
N ASP A 588 -14.93 -5.46 18.16
CA ASP A 588 -15.19 -5.21 19.58
C ASP A 588 -14.29 -6.09 20.48
N GLY A 589 -13.58 -5.43 21.40
CA GLY A 589 -12.61 -6.08 22.29
C GLY A 589 -11.28 -6.50 21.63
N LEU A 590 -10.98 -6.08 20.39
CA LEU A 590 -9.70 -6.41 19.71
C LEU A 590 -8.48 -5.94 20.52
N GLY A 591 -8.52 -4.74 21.10
CA GLY A 591 -7.46 -4.21 21.97
C GLY A 591 -6.06 -4.21 21.31
N LEU A 592 -5.05 -4.59 22.10
CA LEU A 592 -3.64 -4.66 21.69
C LEU A 592 -3.10 -6.09 21.89
N PRO A 593 -3.48 -7.06 21.05
CA PRO A 593 -3.04 -8.43 21.21
C PRO A 593 -1.53 -8.55 20.98
N THR A 594 -0.92 -9.63 21.47
CA THR A 594 0.51 -9.89 21.30
C THR A 594 0.73 -11.24 20.62
N VAL A 595 1.61 -11.25 19.62
CA VAL A 595 2.04 -12.44 18.87
C VAL A 595 2.57 -13.52 19.82
N THR A 596 2.13 -14.77 19.62
CA THR A 596 2.75 -15.94 20.25
C THR A 596 3.94 -16.40 19.41
N ARG A 597 5.17 -16.30 19.94
CA ARG A 597 6.39 -16.64 19.17
C ARG A 597 6.97 -18.02 19.46
N ASP A 598 6.88 -18.49 20.70
CA ASP A 598 7.57 -19.70 21.15
C ASP A 598 6.60 -20.68 21.85
N PRO A 599 5.57 -21.14 21.15
CA PRO A 599 4.62 -22.11 21.71
C PRO A 599 5.28 -23.47 21.94
N ARG A 600 4.66 -24.29 22.80
CA ARG A 600 5.11 -25.67 23.05
C ARG A 600 5.00 -26.55 21.80
N ASP A 601 3.89 -26.39 21.09
CA ASP A 601 3.49 -27.20 19.95
C ASP A 601 3.42 -26.32 18.70
N VAL A 602 4.04 -26.79 17.61
CA VAL A 602 4.03 -26.20 16.29
C VAL A 602 3.34 -27.19 15.37
N ASP A 603 2.27 -26.75 14.72
CA ASP A 603 1.63 -27.49 13.63
C ASP A 603 1.49 -26.53 12.45
N PHE A 604 2.36 -26.70 11.47
CA PHE A 604 2.47 -25.78 10.34
C PHE A 604 2.41 -26.53 9.02
N THR A 605 1.41 -26.21 8.23
CA THR A 605 1.22 -26.69 6.86
C THR A 605 1.44 -25.54 5.88
N TRP A 606 2.11 -25.74 4.76
CA TRP A 606 2.23 -24.70 3.74
C TRP A 606 2.17 -25.29 2.33
N ARG A 607 1.96 -24.38 1.36
CA ARG A 607 2.02 -24.67 -0.07
C ARG A 607 3.41 -24.32 -0.59
N PRO A 608 4.29 -25.30 -0.88
CA PRO A 608 5.66 -24.99 -1.27
C PRO A 608 5.74 -24.30 -2.64
N HIS A 609 4.71 -24.44 -3.49
CA HIS A 609 4.61 -23.74 -4.78
C HIS A 609 4.47 -22.22 -4.65
N LEU A 610 3.95 -21.73 -3.50
CA LEU A 610 3.90 -20.29 -3.18
C LEU A 610 5.25 -19.74 -2.70
N THR A 611 6.25 -20.60 -2.45
CA THR A 611 7.60 -20.16 -2.07
C THR A 611 8.39 -19.71 -3.30
N ARG A 612 8.39 -18.40 -3.56
CA ARG A 612 9.02 -17.80 -4.74
C ARG A 612 10.34 -17.13 -4.36
N ARG A 613 11.41 -17.92 -4.33
CA ARG A 613 12.76 -17.43 -3.96
C ARG A 613 13.26 -16.26 -4.81
N GLY A 614 12.91 -16.22 -6.11
CA GLY A 614 13.26 -15.10 -7.00
C GLY A 614 12.58 -13.78 -6.63
N LEU A 615 11.39 -13.85 -6.04
CA LEU A 615 10.63 -12.71 -5.53
C LEU A 615 10.92 -12.44 -4.04
N GLY A 616 11.52 -13.40 -3.34
CA GLY A 616 11.85 -13.30 -1.92
C GLY A 616 10.66 -13.52 -0.97
N ILE A 617 9.60 -14.19 -1.44
CA ILE A 617 8.35 -14.43 -0.71
C ILE A 617 8.09 -15.92 -0.40
N GLY A 618 7.07 -16.17 0.43
CA GLY A 618 6.63 -17.49 0.88
C GLY A 618 7.20 -17.93 2.22
N ALA A 619 6.85 -19.16 2.63
CA ALA A 619 7.10 -19.68 3.97
C ALA A 619 8.57 -19.59 4.41
N THR A 620 8.81 -18.95 5.55
CA THR A 620 10.13 -18.63 6.09
C THR A 620 10.37 -19.29 7.44
N THR A 621 9.53 -18.93 8.41
CA THR A 621 9.49 -19.45 9.77
C THR A 621 8.08 -19.90 10.12
N ALA A 622 8.01 -20.81 11.08
CA ALA A 622 6.81 -21.08 11.83
C ALA A 622 7.25 -21.27 13.28
N TYR A 623 7.16 -20.18 14.05
CA TYR A 623 7.60 -20.11 15.45
C TYR A 623 9.10 -20.41 15.57
N TRP A 624 9.49 -21.42 16.35
CA TRP A 624 10.88 -21.85 16.51
C TRP A 624 11.38 -22.80 15.41
N THR A 625 10.60 -22.99 14.34
CA THR A 625 11.02 -23.71 13.13
C THR A 625 11.27 -22.74 11.97
N GLY A 626 12.17 -23.08 11.05
CA GLY A 626 12.47 -22.26 9.87
C GLY A 626 13.29 -23.01 8.81
N ASP A 627 13.78 -22.31 7.79
CA ASP A 627 14.51 -22.91 6.64
C ASP A 627 13.74 -24.10 6.04
N LEU A 628 12.43 -23.90 5.89
CA LEU A 628 11.47 -24.91 5.46
C LEU A 628 11.67 -25.20 3.97
N ALA A 629 11.75 -26.48 3.61
CA ALA A 629 11.76 -26.90 2.21
C ALA A 629 10.99 -28.21 2.06
N ALA A 630 10.18 -28.28 1.00
CA ALA A 630 9.46 -29.49 0.64
C ALA A 630 10.30 -30.41 -0.26
N ARG A 631 9.89 -31.68 -0.38
CA ARG A 631 10.42 -32.59 -1.41
C ARG A 631 9.72 -32.38 -2.74
N ASP A 632 8.40 -32.31 -2.71
CA ASP A 632 7.55 -31.98 -3.85
C ASP A 632 6.93 -30.59 -3.64
N SER A 633 7.24 -29.68 -4.57
CA SER A 633 6.74 -28.31 -4.60
C SER A 633 5.85 -28.03 -5.81
N GLY A 634 5.25 -29.06 -6.39
CA GLY A 634 4.28 -28.92 -7.47
C GLY A 634 3.03 -28.14 -7.04
N PRO A 635 2.24 -27.62 -8.01
CA PRO A 635 0.99 -26.93 -7.74
C PRO A 635 0.03 -27.78 -6.88
N GLY A 636 -0.61 -27.16 -5.88
CA GLY A 636 -1.57 -27.82 -4.99
C GLY A 636 -0.96 -28.78 -3.96
N ARG A 637 0.36 -28.96 -3.95
CA ARG A 637 1.04 -29.83 -2.98
C ARG A 637 1.14 -29.14 -1.62
N LEU A 638 0.95 -29.92 -0.57
CA LEU A 638 1.14 -29.48 0.82
C LEU A 638 2.42 -30.09 1.40
N ALA A 639 3.06 -29.35 2.31
CA ALA A 639 4.08 -29.87 3.20
C ALA A 639 3.73 -29.47 4.64
N ARG A 640 4.08 -30.31 5.62
CA ARG A 640 3.69 -30.11 7.02
C ARG A 640 4.80 -30.46 8.00
N VAL A 641 4.98 -29.60 9.00
CA VAL A 641 5.84 -29.82 10.17
C VAL A 641 4.95 -29.81 11.41
N GLU A 642 4.91 -30.95 12.10
CA GLU A 642 4.37 -31.06 13.46
C GLU A 642 5.57 -31.17 14.41
N ALA A 643 5.72 -30.26 15.37
CA ALA A 643 6.88 -30.24 16.25
C ALA A 643 6.51 -29.83 17.69
N THR A 644 6.93 -30.64 18.67
CA THR A 644 6.64 -30.40 20.09
C THR A 644 7.93 -30.30 20.89
N SER A 645 8.16 -29.17 21.56
CA SER A 645 9.18 -29.08 22.59
C SER A 645 8.60 -29.28 23.98
N LYS A 646 8.81 -30.47 24.56
CA LYS A 646 8.36 -30.76 25.92
C LYS A 646 9.12 -30.00 27.00
N ARG A 647 10.07 -29.13 26.63
CA ARG A 647 10.78 -28.23 27.54
C ARG A 647 10.03 -26.93 27.79
N ILE A 648 9.11 -26.56 26.91
CA ILE A 648 8.25 -25.39 27.06
C ILE A 648 7.07 -25.79 27.95
N PRO A 649 6.92 -25.20 29.15
CA PRO A 649 5.76 -25.43 30.00
C PRO A 649 4.49 -24.94 29.30
N ASP A 650 3.41 -25.70 29.43
CA ASP A 650 2.11 -25.36 28.84
C ASP A 650 0.99 -26.15 29.53
N ARG A 651 -0.25 -25.92 29.10
CA ARG A 651 -1.45 -26.61 29.57
C ARG A 651 -2.23 -27.20 28.40
N VAL A 652 -3.12 -28.15 28.72
CA VAL A 652 -4.16 -28.55 27.77
C VAL A 652 -5.05 -27.35 27.53
N HIS A 653 -5.28 -27.00 26.27
CA HIS A 653 -6.23 -25.95 25.90
C HIS A 653 -7.59 -26.58 25.68
N LEU A 654 -8.58 -26.16 26.47
CA LEU A 654 -9.95 -26.63 26.37
C LEU A 654 -10.77 -25.58 25.60
N PRO A 655 -11.23 -25.87 24.38
CA PRO A 655 -12.04 -24.93 23.63
C PRO A 655 -13.41 -24.75 24.31
N VAL A 656 -13.79 -23.50 24.52
CA VAL A 656 -15.10 -23.11 25.07
C VAL A 656 -15.76 -22.16 24.09
N THR A 657 -16.93 -22.57 23.59
CA THR A 657 -17.74 -21.78 22.65
C THR A 657 -18.89 -21.12 23.41
N THR A 658 -19.07 -19.82 23.19
CA THR A 658 -20.18 -19.01 23.70
C THR A 658 -21.02 -18.46 22.55
N GLY A 659 -22.28 -18.12 22.84
CA GLY A 659 -23.27 -17.77 21.83
C GLY A 659 -24.07 -18.98 21.33
N PRO A 660 -24.91 -18.81 20.29
CA PRO A 660 -25.13 -17.58 19.54
C PRO A 660 -25.77 -16.48 20.39
N THR A 661 -25.27 -15.25 20.29
CA THR A 661 -25.78 -14.08 20.99
C THR A 661 -26.27 -13.04 19.97
N PRO A 662 -27.55 -12.63 20.01
CA PRO A 662 -28.05 -11.59 19.13
C PRO A 662 -27.44 -10.23 19.48
N VAL A 663 -27.04 -9.48 18.46
CA VAL A 663 -26.58 -8.10 18.55
C VAL A 663 -27.55 -7.24 17.74
N VAL A 664 -27.97 -6.11 18.29
CA VAL A 664 -28.96 -5.22 17.64
C VAL A 664 -28.33 -3.97 17.00
N SER A 665 -27.11 -3.61 17.38
CA SER A 665 -26.42 -2.38 16.97
C SER A 665 -24.92 -2.63 16.87
N PRO A 666 -24.19 -1.99 15.92
CA PRO A 666 -24.68 -1.05 14.91
C PRO A 666 -25.53 -1.69 13.81
N LEU A 667 -25.38 -3.00 13.57
CA LEU A 667 -26.21 -3.78 12.66
C LEU A 667 -26.74 -5.03 13.37
N PRO A 668 -27.96 -5.51 13.02
CA PRO A 668 -28.46 -6.79 13.48
C PRO A 668 -27.51 -7.94 13.10
N ALA A 669 -27.04 -8.67 14.10
CA ALA A 669 -26.09 -9.76 13.91
C ALA A 669 -26.26 -10.89 14.93
N VAL A 670 -25.58 -12.01 14.67
CA VAL A 670 -25.44 -13.13 15.58
C VAL A 670 -23.96 -13.38 15.84
N LEU A 671 -23.56 -13.23 17.10
CA LEU A 671 -22.19 -13.41 17.56
C LEU A 671 -21.99 -14.82 18.15
N GLN A 672 -20.94 -15.50 17.74
CA GLN A 672 -20.42 -16.72 18.37
C GLN A 672 -18.92 -16.56 18.60
N GLU A 673 -18.41 -17.03 19.73
CA GLU A 673 -16.99 -16.92 20.05
C GLU A 673 -16.46 -18.23 20.63
N THR A 674 -15.29 -18.66 20.18
CA THR A 674 -14.55 -19.79 20.74
C THR A 674 -13.25 -19.27 21.34
N ALA A 675 -13.07 -19.49 22.63
CA ALA A 675 -11.85 -19.18 23.37
C ALA A 675 -11.24 -20.47 23.95
N TRP A 676 -10.05 -20.36 24.55
CA TRP A 676 -9.44 -21.46 25.29
C TRP A 676 -9.49 -21.19 26.79
N GLU A 677 -9.89 -22.21 27.53
CA GLU A 677 -9.67 -22.29 28.97
C GLU A 677 -8.47 -23.18 29.29
N ASP A 678 -7.79 -22.84 30.38
CA ASP A 678 -6.62 -23.56 30.87
C ASP A 678 -7.03 -24.88 31.54
N GLY A 679 -6.67 -25.99 30.91
CA GLY A 679 -6.80 -27.34 31.48
C GLY A 679 -5.60 -27.78 32.32
N GLU A 680 -5.38 -29.09 32.36
CA GLU A 680 -4.28 -29.71 33.12
C GLU A 680 -2.89 -29.26 32.62
N ARG A 681 -1.91 -29.21 33.53
CA ARG A 681 -0.52 -28.88 33.18
C ARG A 681 0.12 -30.01 32.38
N LEU A 682 0.72 -29.68 31.24
CA LEU A 682 1.43 -30.64 30.43
C LEU A 682 2.81 -30.97 31.04
N PRO A 683 3.24 -32.24 31.01
CA PRO A 683 4.51 -32.64 31.62
C PRO A 683 5.71 -32.03 30.89
N VAL A 684 6.62 -31.44 31.66
CA VAL A 684 7.89 -30.92 31.16
C VAL A 684 8.93 -32.04 31.14
N ARG A 685 9.54 -32.28 29.97
CA ARG A 685 10.53 -33.36 29.74
C ARG A 685 11.65 -32.88 28.83
N HIS A 686 12.83 -33.49 28.96
CA HIS A 686 13.95 -33.30 28.03
C HIS A 686 13.70 -34.04 26.70
N ARG A 687 12.62 -33.69 26.00
CA ARG A 687 12.19 -34.34 24.76
C ARG A 687 11.72 -33.32 23.74
N LEU A 688 12.22 -33.45 22.52
CA LEU A 688 11.80 -32.73 21.33
C LEU A 688 11.31 -33.76 20.31
N GLU A 689 10.15 -33.51 19.71
CA GLU A 689 9.49 -34.45 18.78
C GLU A 689 9.14 -33.72 17.50
N LEU A 690 9.41 -34.32 16.34
CA LEU A 690 9.04 -33.80 15.03
C LEU A 690 8.37 -34.90 14.19
N ARG A 691 7.32 -34.54 13.46
CA ARG A 691 6.74 -35.32 12.36
C ARG A 691 6.69 -34.46 11.11
N LEU A 692 7.16 -35.04 10.02
CA LEU A 692 7.44 -34.35 8.76
C LEU A 692 6.69 -35.05 7.64
N THR A 693 5.87 -34.29 6.90
CA THR A 693 5.13 -34.77 5.71
C THR A 693 5.53 -33.94 4.50
N ASN A 694 6.04 -34.56 3.44
CA ASN A 694 6.57 -33.88 2.25
C ASN A 694 7.69 -32.84 2.55
N VAL A 695 8.44 -32.98 3.65
CA VAL A 695 9.50 -32.02 4.04
C VAL A 695 10.89 -32.57 3.72
N SER A 696 11.66 -31.88 2.88
CA SER A 696 13.07 -32.21 2.61
C SER A 696 14.03 -31.58 3.62
N ARG A 697 13.66 -30.43 4.21
CA ARG A 697 14.48 -29.71 5.18
C ARG A 697 13.65 -28.89 6.17
N VAL A 698 14.10 -28.88 7.42
CA VAL A 698 13.61 -27.98 8.48
C VAL A 698 14.76 -27.65 9.44
N SER A 699 14.82 -26.41 9.89
CA SER A 699 15.66 -25.95 10.99
C SER A 699 14.83 -25.78 12.27
N VAL A 700 15.40 -26.14 13.41
CA VAL A 700 14.83 -25.96 14.76
C VAL A 700 15.77 -25.07 15.56
N ASP A 701 15.29 -23.89 15.97
CA ASP A 701 16.02 -23.02 16.89
C ASP A 701 15.97 -23.62 18.30
N LEU A 702 17.14 -24.05 18.78
CA LEU A 702 17.26 -24.75 20.06
C LEU A 702 16.99 -23.85 21.28
N ASP A 703 17.27 -22.56 21.16
CA ASP A 703 17.10 -21.63 22.27
C ASP A 703 15.63 -21.21 22.39
N ARG A 704 14.95 -20.93 21.27
CA ARG A 704 13.50 -20.68 21.21
C ARG A 704 12.67 -21.92 21.57
N ALA A 705 13.06 -23.10 21.07
CA ALA A 705 12.47 -24.37 21.48
C ALA A 705 12.83 -24.76 22.93
N ARG A 706 13.67 -24.00 23.65
CA ARG A 706 14.16 -24.29 25.02
C ARG A 706 14.78 -25.69 25.20
N TRP A 707 15.34 -26.27 24.14
CA TRP A 707 15.90 -27.62 24.15
C TRP A 707 17.44 -27.59 24.10
N ARG A 708 18.07 -27.99 25.21
CA ARG A 708 19.55 -28.03 25.33
C ARG A 708 20.13 -29.45 25.27
N CYS A 709 19.40 -30.43 25.79
CA CYS A 709 19.82 -31.82 25.96
C CYS A 709 18.59 -32.74 26.03
N GLY A 710 18.80 -34.05 25.93
CA GLY A 710 17.76 -35.07 26.03
C GLY A 710 17.53 -35.84 24.73
N ARG A 711 16.27 -36.24 24.48
CA ARG A 711 15.88 -37.04 23.32
C ARG A 711 15.23 -36.18 22.24
N LEU A 712 15.75 -36.25 21.03
CA LEU A 712 15.10 -35.80 19.81
C LEU A 712 14.52 -37.03 19.08
N ALA A 713 13.23 -37.01 18.76
CA ALA A 713 12.57 -38.04 17.96
C ALA A 713 12.01 -37.39 16.69
N VAL A 714 12.36 -37.92 15.52
CA VAL A 714 11.87 -37.43 14.24
C VAL A 714 11.24 -38.59 13.49
N THR A 715 10.06 -38.38 12.92
CA THR A 715 9.40 -39.27 11.97
C THR A 715 9.15 -38.53 10.67
N SER A 716 9.47 -39.15 9.53
CA SER A 716 9.16 -38.58 8.21
C SER A 716 8.64 -39.65 7.26
N ASP A 717 7.75 -39.25 6.37
CA ASP A 717 7.24 -39.99 5.20
C ASP A 717 8.23 -40.04 4.01
N GLY A 718 9.48 -39.63 4.21
CA GLY A 718 10.53 -39.67 3.19
C GLY A 718 11.81 -39.01 3.65
N ASP A 719 12.77 -38.85 2.74
CA ASP A 719 14.07 -38.26 3.07
C ASP A 719 13.94 -36.81 3.55
N ALA A 720 14.56 -36.52 4.70
CA ALA A 720 14.55 -35.21 5.33
C ALA A 720 15.85 -34.90 6.07
N VAL A 721 16.19 -33.60 6.13
CA VAL A 721 17.30 -33.09 6.94
C VAL A 721 16.75 -32.14 8.01
N VAL A 722 16.90 -32.53 9.29
CA VAL A 722 16.62 -31.66 10.44
C VAL A 722 17.91 -30.97 10.88
N ARG A 723 17.95 -29.64 10.78
CA ARG A 723 19.06 -28.81 11.27
C ARG A 723 18.71 -28.28 12.65
N LEU A 724 19.57 -28.53 13.63
CA LEU A 724 19.47 -27.93 14.96
C LEU A 724 20.33 -26.68 14.98
N VAL A 725 19.73 -25.52 15.20
CA VAL A 725 20.41 -24.22 15.07
C VAL A 725 20.40 -23.44 16.39
N ARG A 726 21.31 -22.47 16.50
CA ARG A 726 21.34 -21.45 17.56
C ARG A 726 21.65 -20.12 16.88
N GLY A 727 20.62 -19.28 16.69
CA GLY A 727 20.68 -18.24 15.67
C GLY A 727 20.98 -18.86 14.31
N GLU A 728 21.88 -18.26 13.54
CA GLU A 728 22.23 -18.75 12.19
C GLU A 728 23.15 -19.99 12.17
N ARG A 729 23.72 -20.38 13.32
CA ARG A 729 24.72 -21.45 13.37
C ARG A 729 24.06 -22.83 13.47
N VAL A 730 24.35 -23.69 12.48
CA VAL A 730 24.00 -25.12 12.55
C VAL A 730 24.90 -25.83 13.56
N VAL A 731 24.29 -26.32 14.65
CA VAL A 731 24.97 -27.08 15.71
C VAL A 731 25.05 -28.57 15.35
N ARG A 732 24.01 -29.09 14.70
CA ARG A 732 23.94 -30.49 14.26
C ARG A 732 22.94 -30.65 13.12
N ALA A 733 23.23 -31.53 12.17
CA ALA A 733 22.26 -31.99 11.18
C ALA A 733 21.91 -33.47 11.43
N VAL A 734 20.64 -33.81 11.29
CA VAL A 734 20.11 -35.17 11.43
C VAL A 734 19.44 -35.54 10.12
N ARG A 735 19.96 -36.57 9.45
CA ARG A 735 19.32 -37.15 8.26
C ARG A 735 18.32 -38.20 8.71
N VAL A 736 17.14 -38.17 8.12
CA VAL A 736 16.03 -39.07 8.40
C VAL A 736 15.59 -39.62 7.05
N GLY A 737 15.64 -40.94 6.87
CA GLY A 737 15.01 -41.58 5.71
C GLY A 737 13.53 -41.82 5.98
N ASP A 738 12.85 -42.52 5.07
CA ASP A 738 11.48 -43.00 5.33
C ASP A 738 11.41 -43.80 6.64
N GLY A 739 10.58 -43.35 7.58
CA GLY A 739 10.45 -43.94 8.91
C GLY A 739 10.90 -43.03 10.05
N ARG A 740 11.79 -43.52 10.94
CA ARG A 740 12.06 -42.89 12.25
C ARG A 740 13.54 -42.73 12.54
N ALA A 741 13.94 -41.55 13.00
CA ALA A 741 15.25 -41.27 13.58
C ALA A 741 15.12 -40.87 15.07
N VAL A 742 16.06 -41.32 15.90
CA VAL A 742 16.15 -40.92 17.31
C VAL A 742 17.58 -40.50 17.64
N VAL A 743 17.72 -39.27 18.14
CA VAL A 743 18.99 -38.71 18.58
C VAL A 743 18.94 -38.46 20.08
N ARG A 744 20.00 -38.85 20.79
CA ARG A 744 20.18 -38.55 22.22
C ARG A 744 21.35 -37.58 22.40
N ARG A 745 21.18 -36.63 23.30
CA ARG A 745 22.21 -35.71 23.77
C ARG A 745 22.26 -35.77 25.29
N SER A 746 23.45 -35.92 25.86
CA SER A 746 23.62 -35.90 27.31
C SER A 746 23.13 -34.57 27.87
N CYS A 747 22.27 -34.67 28.87
CA CYS A 747 22.13 -33.65 29.89
C CYS A 747 23.28 -33.88 30.89
#